data_AF-A0A1V6R467-F1
#
_entry.id   AF-A0A1V6R467-F1
#
_cell.length_a   1.000
_cell.length_b   1.000
_cell.length_c   1.000
_cell.angle_alpha   90.00
_cell.angle_beta   90.00
_cell.angle_gamma   90.00
#
_symmetry.space_group_name_H-M   'P 1'
#
loop_
_entity.id
_entity.type
_entity.pdbx_description
1 polymer ?
#
loop_
_entity_poly.entity_id
_entity_poly.type
_entity_poly.pdbx_seq_one_letter_code
_entity_poly.pdbx_strand_id
1 'polypeptide(L)'
;MRDTAYFEAHGTGTPVGDPLELSAVGMTLGQAQTPTDEPLYVGSVKTNFGHTEGAAGVASLIKVVLCLEKGILVPNAGFKNINPKIRLDDWRLCLSDKTMPWPEYLPQRASINSFGFGGSNAHIILESTKEAFRGDAEDSEPAPHVVVFSTFDQAGIERTGFRSFAVANSRDQLQSVLDRGLPKFSRASRKAQTRLAFVFTGQGGQWAGMGRELLRIPIFRESMARSQDIISSLGCPFDMVEELKAEAKDSQINRPDRSQPITCALQIALVDLLASWVVYPNAVVGHSSGEIAGGYAAGYLSREDAMRVAWFRGFFSQKMAESDRRGGMLATGISAADVQKYLDEVPPRSVVVACVNSPASTTLLGDVDFIDQLEARLQQDGHFARKLRNAISCIKPQDRYSGSIPMFSSVTKERVYPAELGGPYWVRNMFSSVEFTAAVSQLANLSESIKSRRRPVPIKWTVLVEIGPHAVLKGPVSQILQSVNPNMASLPYYLLVSRNMHALQTAFEVAGSLWSTGHTVDLAVVNSSVDTTSPTMIADLPSYPWNHQTSFWHEPLETTQLKQRKHPRHDILGAAVDYQNALEPRWRKFLRLSENPWMADHVVAGSIVFPAAGMLVMATEAARQLADNQANIKGIEFQDIRFMRGVVIPDEERGLETLLQVSPHPGMPGWYQFGIFSLPSGGAWIQHAKGAFITRYEDREDDEHNLNWEAALERIKNTQTVGKMADVRQAREWLSQTGGLAVGPAFQTITGVSFCDLEPRIWLSGVVTNTKQSMPFEKESSSFIHPTTLDCLFQSALLSCSNALSSNNANIPVGVDNIYISNKFQPQPGEPFVVHTENKWRDGQSRSHCIASDPCWSQPWITFEGVHLGRLPFNPNSQKQEEAS
;
A
#
# COMPACT_ATOMS: atom_id res chain seq x y z
N MET A 1 -21.82 24.37 23.55
CA MET A 1 -21.36 23.26 24.43
C MET A 1 -22.43 22.19 24.57
N ARG A 2 -23.69 22.55 24.83
CA ARG A 2 -24.82 21.61 24.94
C ARG A 2 -25.08 20.79 23.66
N ASP A 3 -24.76 21.34 22.49
CA ASP A 3 -25.08 20.69 21.21
C ASP A 3 -24.14 19.53 20.82
N THR A 4 -23.19 19.14 21.68
CA THR A 4 -22.32 17.99 21.41
C THR A 4 -23.00 16.71 21.88
N ALA A 5 -23.32 15.82 20.93
CA ALA A 5 -23.95 14.53 21.23
C ALA A 5 -22.94 13.41 21.50
N TYR A 6 -21.73 13.52 20.95
CA TYR A 6 -20.69 12.50 21.05
C TYR A 6 -19.32 13.07 21.40
N PHE A 7 -18.57 12.33 22.21
CA PHE A 7 -17.20 12.63 22.59
C PHE A 7 -16.28 11.44 22.32
N GLU A 8 -15.34 11.63 21.40
CA GLU A 8 -14.26 10.70 21.12
C GLU A 8 -13.06 11.06 22.02
N ALA A 9 -12.95 10.34 23.14
CA ALA A 9 -11.92 10.53 24.14
C ALA A 9 -10.54 10.06 23.65
N HIS A 10 -9.48 10.58 24.26
CA HIS A 10 -8.15 10.03 24.12
C HIS A 10 -8.11 8.59 24.62
N GLY A 11 -8.65 8.31 25.82
CA GLY A 11 -9.05 6.98 26.29
C GLY A 11 -8.03 5.88 26.02
N THR A 12 -6.89 5.94 26.70
CA THR A 12 -5.74 5.05 26.49
C THR A 12 -5.77 3.79 27.35
N GLY A 13 -6.75 3.69 28.26
CA GLY A 13 -6.82 2.60 29.23
C GLY A 13 -5.89 2.81 30.42
N THR A 14 -5.33 4.02 30.59
CA THR A 14 -4.40 4.27 31.70
C THR A 14 -5.17 4.45 33.01
N PRO A 15 -4.71 3.84 34.12
CA PRO A 15 -5.45 3.85 35.38
C PRO A 15 -5.58 5.24 36.02
N VAL A 16 -4.76 6.20 35.57
CA VAL A 16 -4.73 7.59 36.04
C VAL A 16 -5.24 8.57 34.99
N GLY A 17 -4.87 8.40 33.71
CA GLY A 17 -5.22 9.33 32.64
C GLY A 17 -6.71 9.32 32.30
N ASP A 18 -7.32 8.13 32.17
CA ASP A 18 -8.72 8.02 31.77
C ASP A 18 -9.69 8.67 32.79
N PRO A 19 -9.55 8.48 34.12
CA PRO A 19 -10.36 9.22 35.09
C PRO A 19 -10.19 10.74 35.03
N LEU A 20 -8.97 11.23 34.82
CA LEU A 20 -8.71 12.67 34.71
C LEU A 20 -9.35 13.26 33.47
N GLU A 21 -9.19 12.60 32.31
CA GLU A 21 -9.81 13.03 31.06
C GLU A 21 -11.33 13.09 31.20
N LEU A 22 -11.97 12.00 31.62
CA LEU A 22 -13.43 11.96 31.71
C LEU A 22 -13.99 12.90 32.77
N SER A 23 -13.25 13.15 33.86
CA SER A 23 -13.64 14.18 34.82
C SER A 23 -13.63 15.58 34.20
N ALA A 24 -12.64 15.90 33.35
CA ALA A 24 -12.58 17.18 32.65
C ALA A 24 -13.72 17.32 31.62
N VAL A 25 -14.06 16.24 30.91
CA VAL A 25 -15.23 16.22 30.01
C VAL A 25 -16.53 16.42 30.79
N GLY A 26 -16.67 15.74 31.93
CA GLY A 26 -17.81 15.90 32.83
C GLY A 26 -17.96 17.33 33.35
N MET A 27 -16.87 17.94 33.80
CA MET A 27 -16.84 19.32 34.32
C MET A 27 -17.07 20.39 33.24
N THR A 28 -16.99 20.04 31.95
CA THR A 28 -17.14 21.01 30.85
C THR A 28 -18.42 20.74 30.05
N LEU A 29 -18.46 19.67 29.28
CA LEU A 29 -19.59 19.32 28.41
C LEU A 29 -20.71 18.62 29.19
N GLY A 30 -20.37 17.77 30.17
CA GLY A 30 -21.35 17.09 31.02
C GLY A 30 -22.19 18.08 31.83
N GLN A 31 -21.55 19.08 32.44
CA GLN A 31 -22.22 20.16 33.20
C GLN A 31 -23.12 21.04 32.32
N ALA A 32 -22.88 21.10 31.02
CA ALA A 32 -23.73 21.85 30.09
C ALA A 32 -25.07 21.15 29.79
N GLN A 33 -25.21 19.86 30.14
CA GLN A 33 -26.45 19.09 29.96
C GLN A 33 -27.43 19.29 31.12
N THR A 34 -28.71 19.42 30.80
CA THR A 34 -29.81 19.53 31.79
C THR A 34 -30.30 18.15 32.25
N PRO A 35 -31.00 18.02 33.40
CA PRO A 35 -31.58 16.74 33.85
C PRO A 35 -32.52 16.05 32.86
N THR A 36 -33.06 16.78 31.89
CA THR A 36 -33.97 16.27 30.86
C THR A 36 -33.26 15.90 29.55
N ASP A 37 -31.98 16.25 29.39
CA ASP A 37 -31.19 15.87 28.22
C ASP A 37 -30.65 14.44 28.39
N GLU A 38 -30.44 13.72 27.29
CA GLU A 38 -29.70 12.45 27.37
C GLU A 38 -28.22 12.72 27.72
N PRO A 39 -27.53 11.74 28.33
CA PRO A 39 -26.11 11.87 28.66
C PRO A 39 -25.25 12.05 27.40
N LEU A 40 -24.11 12.73 27.56
CA LEU A 40 -23.09 12.81 26.50
C LEU A 40 -22.50 11.43 26.26
N TYR A 41 -22.63 10.91 25.04
CA TYR A 41 -22.04 9.62 24.67
C TYR A 41 -20.53 9.75 24.50
N VAL A 42 -19.77 8.82 25.08
CA VAL A 42 -18.31 8.82 25.07
C VAL A 42 -17.77 7.50 24.51
N GLY A 43 -16.77 7.58 23.65
CA GLY A 43 -16.01 6.40 23.24
C GLY A 43 -14.57 6.70 22.84
N SER A 44 -13.83 5.66 22.48
CA SER A 44 -12.46 5.76 21.99
C SER A 44 -12.19 4.68 20.95
N VAL A 45 -11.72 5.08 19.78
CA VAL A 45 -11.30 4.20 18.67
C VAL A 45 -10.17 3.26 19.09
N LYS A 46 -9.37 3.65 20.08
CA LYS A 46 -8.21 2.87 20.55
C LYS A 46 -8.62 1.55 21.18
N THR A 47 -9.86 1.46 21.65
CA THR A 47 -10.44 0.20 22.14
C THR A 47 -10.62 -0.82 21.00
N ASN A 48 -10.78 -0.37 19.75
CA ASN A 48 -11.05 -1.23 18.60
C ASN A 48 -9.79 -1.82 17.96
N PHE A 49 -8.72 -1.05 17.81
CA PHE A 49 -7.49 -1.52 17.14
C PHE A 49 -6.17 -1.03 17.76
N GLY A 50 -6.23 -0.53 19.00
CA GLY A 50 -5.05 -0.10 19.76
C GLY A 50 -4.68 1.36 19.58
N HIS A 51 -3.72 1.82 20.38
CA HIS A 51 -3.21 3.19 20.34
C HIS A 51 -2.20 3.37 19.21
N THR A 52 -2.57 4.11 18.16
CA THR A 52 -1.72 4.35 16.97
C THR A 52 -0.71 5.48 17.16
N GLU A 53 -0.30 5.73 18.40
CA GLU A 53 0.60 6.81 18.83
C GLU A 53 0.39 8.15 18.09
N GLY A 54 1.35 8.59 17.28
CA GLY A 54 1.27 9.85 16.54
C GLY A 54 0.06 9.95 15.59
N ALA A 55 -0.52 8.83 15.17
CA ALA A 55 -1.71 8.78 14.33
C ALA A 55 -3.03 8.68 15.13
N ALA A 56 -2.99 8.67 16.45
CA ALA A 56 -4.16 8.48 17.31
C ALA A 56 -5.26 9.52 17.07
N GLY A 57 -4.88 10.79 16.92
CA GLY A 57 -5.85 11.86 16.67
C GLY A 57 -6.55 11.74 15.32
N VAL A 58 -5.80 11.35 14.28
CA VAL A 58 -6.35 11.14 12.93
C VAL A 58 -7.22 9.88 12.88
N ALA A 59 -6.86 8.81 13.59
CA ALA A 59 -7.70 7.62 13.71
C ALA A 59 -9.05 7.94 14.36
N SER A 60 -9.05 8.74 15.44
CA SER A 60 -10.26 9.24 16.10
C SER A 60 -11.09 10.14 15.16
N LEU A 61 -10.44 11.03 14.40
CA LEU A 61 -11.07 11.84 13.36
C LEU A 61 -11.78 10.98 12.30
N ILE A 62 -11.11 9.97 11.75
CA ILE A 62 -11.69 9.07 10.75
C ILE A 62 -12.92 8.35 11.30
N LYS A 63 -12.83 7.79 12.51
CA LYS A 63 -13.98 7.14 13.17
C LYS A 63 -15.17 8.09 13.28
N VAL A 64 -14.95 9.30 13.77
CA VAL A 64 -16.02 10.28 13.96
C VAL A 64 -16.64 10.71 12.64
N VAL A 65 -15.84 10.98 11.60
CA VAL A 65 -16.36 11.30 10.26
C VAL A 65 -17.25 10.17 9.74
N LEU A 66 -16.83 8.91 9.86
CA LEU A 66 -17.64 7.75 9.45
C LEU A 66 -18.95 7.64 10.26
N CYS A 67 -18.90 7.93 11.56
CA CYS A 67 -20.09 7.96 12.42
C CYS A 67 -21.10 9.05 11.97
N LEU A 68 -20.61 10.25 11.65
CA LEU A 68 -21.42 11.36 11.13
C LEU A 68 -22.01 11.04 9.74
N GLU A 69 -21.20 10.50 8.82
CA GLU A 69 -21.64 10.10 7.48
C GLU A 69 -22.70 9.00 7.52
N LYS A 70 -22.62 8.07 8.46
CA LYS A 70 -23.61 7.00 8.62
C LYS A 70 -24.76 7.35 9.57
N GLY A 71 -24.62 8.43 10.35
CA GLY A 71 -25.61 8.82 11.36
C GLY A 71 -25.77 7.77 12.47
N ILE A 72 -24.66 7.13 12.89
CA ILE A 72 -24.66 6.10 13.93
C ILE A 72 -23.48 6.30 14.89
N LEU A 73 -23.65 5.89 16.15
CA LEU A 73 -22.58 5.72 17.12
C LEU A 73 -22.16 4.26 17.16
N VAL A 74 -20.86 4.00 17.34
CA VAL A 74 -20.28 2.65 17.40
C VAL A 74 -19.74 2.34 18.81
N PRO A 75 -19.76 1.07 19.25
CA PRO A 75 -19.40 0.69 20.60
C PRO A 75 -17.88 0.70 20.85
N ASN A 76 -17.51 0.87 22.12
CA ASN A 76 -16.16 0.60 22.62
C ASN A 76 -15.90 -0.91 22.67
N ALA A 77 -14.86 -1.38 21.98
CA ALA A 77 -14.58 -2.83 21.90
C ALA A 77 -13.84 -3.35 23.14
N GLY A 78 -14.12 -4.60 23.53
CA GLY A 78 -13.37 -5.29 24.58
C GLY A 78 -13.55 -4.77 26.01
N PHE A 79 -14.47 -3.84 26.24
CA PHE A 79 -14.76 -3.28 27.56
C PHE A 79 -15.57 -4.26 28.42
N LYS A 80 -15.10 -4.56 29.64
CA LYS A 80 -15.76 -5.48 30.59
C LYS A 80 -16.18 -4.82 31.89
N ASN A 81 -15.23 -4.17 32.56
CA ASN A 81 -15.42 -3.54 33.86
C ASN A 81 -14.96 -2.09 33.81
N ILE A 82 -15.76 -1.18 34.36
CA ILE A 82 -15.40 0.23 34.48
C ILE A 82 -14.39 0.44 35.61
N ASN A 83 -13.43 1.34 35.40
CA ASN A 83 -12.55 1.79 36.48
C ASN A 83 -13.39 2.52 37.54
N PRO A 84 -13.37 2.10 38.83
CA PRO A 84 -14.18 2.70 39.89
C PRO A 84 -13.96 4.20 40.11
N LYS A 85 -12.85 4.76 39.60
CA LYS A 85 -12.58 6.20 39.65
C LYS A 85 -13.34 7.02 38.60
N ILE A 86 -13.93 6.37 37.58
CA ILE A 86 -14.74 7.02 36.54
C ILE A 86 -16.19 7.09 37.03
N ARG A 87 -16.72 8.30 37.19
CA ARG A 87 -18.06 8.55 37.75
C ARG A 87 -19.04 9.01 36.67
N LEU A 88 -19.44 8.09 35.78
CA LEU A 88 -20.25 8.40 34.60
C LEU A 88 -21.55 9.15 34.95
N ASP A 89 -22.32 8.65 35.92
CA ASP A 89 -23.59 9.24 36.33
C ASP A 89 -23.41 10.66 36.90
N ASP A 90 -22.42 10.85 37.79
CA ASP A 90 -22.07 12.16 38.37
C ASP A 90 -21.64 13.16 37.30
N TRP A 91 -21.05 12.68 36.21
CA TRP A 91 -20.49 13.49 35.13
C TRP A 91 -21.42 13.62 33.93
N ARG A 92 -22.63 13.03 33.97
CA ARG A 92 -23.61 13.01 32.88
C ARG A 92 -23.03 12.46 31.57
N LEU A 93 -22.20 11.43 31.69
CA LEU A 93 -21.56 10.75 30.57
C LEU A 93 -22.15 9.34 30.44
N CYS A 94 -22.22 8.84 29.22
CA CYS A 94 -22.59 7.45 28.95
C CYS A 94 -21.55 6.84 28.00
N LEU A 95 -21.00 5.67 28.33
CA LEU A 95 -20.11 4.99 27.40
C LEU A 95 -20.93 4.40 26.25
N SER A 96 -20.46 4.60 25.02
CA SER A 96 -21.01 3.93 23.85
C SER A 96 -20.72 2.42 23.93
N ASP A 97 -21.73 1.62 24.26
CA ASP A 97 -21.62 0.17 24.50
C ASP A 97 -22.26 -0.69 23.39
N LYS A 98 -23.14 -0.10 22.59
CA LYS A 98 -23.80 -0.72 21.44
C LYS A 98 -23.83 0.23 20.24
N THR A 99 -24.01 -0.34 19.05
CA THR A 99 -24.30 0.46 17.86
C THR A 99 -25.70 1.06 17.98
N MET A 100 -25.82 2.37 17.84
CA MET A 100 -27.11 3.08 17.93
C MET A 100 -27.20 4.21 16.93
N PRO A 101 -28.41 4.63 16.51
CA PRO A 101 -28.59 5.84 15.71
C PRO A 101 -28.02 7.08 16.40
N TRP A 102 -27.58 8.05 15.61
CA TRP A 102 -27.21 9.36 16.13
C TRP A 102 -28.44 10.06 16.75
N PRO A 103 -28.33 10.68 17.93
CA PRO A 103 -29.46 11.39 18.54
C PRO A 103 -30.04 12.48 17.62
N GLU A 104 -31.32 12.38 17.25
CA GLU A 104 -31.95 13.26 16.25
C GLU A 104 -32.26 14.68 16.76
N TYR A 105 -32.32 14.88 18.08
CA TYR A 105 -32.69 16.18 18.69
C TYR A 105 -31.51 17.15 18.84
N LEU A 106 -30.28 16.74 18.52
CA LEU A 106 -29.08 17.57 18.51
C LEU A 106 -28.46 17.58 17.11
N PRO A 107 -27.70 18.64 16.75
CA PRO A 107 -26.90 18.58 15.55
C PRO A 107 -25.96 17.38 15.61
N GLN A 108 -25.63 16.85 14.43
CA GLN A 108 -24.60 15.82 14.29
C GLN A 108 -23.22 16.43 14.57
N ARG A 109 -22.92 16.66 15.86
CA ARG A 109 -21.71 17.30 16.37
C ARG A 109 -20.97 16.37 17.33
N ALA A 110 -19.67 16.23 17.10
CA ALA A 110 -18.76 15.46 17.93
C ALA A 110 -17.57 16.29 18.39
N SER A 111 -17.06 15.95 19.58
CA SER A 111 -15.78 16.45 20.10
C SER A 111 -14.74 15.33 20.09
N ILE A 112 -13.47 15.66 19.85
CA ILE A 112 -12.35 14.71 19.78
C ILE A 112 -11.19 15.20 20.63
N ASN A 113 -10.64 14.32 21.47
CA ASN A 113 -9.39 14.54 22.19
C ASN A 113 -8.25 13.66 21.67
N SER A 114 -7.04 14.22 21.67
CA SER A 114 -5.81 13.44 21.52
C SER A 114 -4.67 14.07 22.32
N PHE A 115 -4.04 13.30 23.21
CA PHE A 115 -3.01 13.77 24.13
C PHE A 115 -1.69 13.05 23.85
N GLY A 116 -0.60 13.82 23.75
CA GLY A 116 0.75 13.27 23.72
C GLY A 116 1.25 13.01 25.15
N PHE A 117 2.05 11.96 25.36
CA PHE A 117 2.57 11.61 26.68
C PHE A 117 3.37 12.75 27.36
N GLY A 118 3.92 13.69 26.59
CA GLY A 118 4.61 14.89 27.08
C GLY A 118 3.69 16.01 27.58
N GLY A 119 2.36 15.84 27.54
CA GLY A 119 1.37 16.81 28.02
C GLY A 119 0.77 17.74 26.95
N SER A 120 1.13 17.55 25.67
CA SER A 120 0.54 18.31 24.56
C SER A 120 -0.86 17.80 24.22
N ASN A 121 -1.86 18.68 24.30
CA ASN A 121 -3.26 18.32 24.11
C ASN A 121 -3.85 18.97 22.85
N ALA A 122 -4.56 18.19 22.04
CA ALA A 122 -5.35 18.67 20.91
C ALA A 122 -6.83 18.33 21.09
N HIS A 123 -7.70 19.32 20.82
CA HIS A 123 -9.15 19.17 20.84
C HIS A 123 -9.76 19.67 19.52
N ILE A 124 -10.66 18.89 18.93
CA ILE A 124 -11.36 19.24 17.68
C ILE A 124 -12.86 19.08 17.89
N ILE A 125 -13.66 19.99 17.33
CA ILE A 125 -15.11 19.89 17.24
C ILE A 125 -15.47 19.74 15.75
N LEU A 126 -16.31 18.76 15.43
CA LEU A 126 -16.75 18.46 14.07
C LEU A 126 -18.27 18.46 14.00
N GLU A 127 -18.80 18.91 12.86
CA GLU A 127 -20.23 18.89 12.55
C GLU A 127 -20.48 18.34 11.15
N SER A 128 -21.59 17.62 10.98
CA SER A 128 -22.05 17.11 9.69
C SER A 128 -22.54 18.22 8.76
N THR A 129 -22.18 18.18 7.48
CA THR A 129 -22.68 19.10 6.45
C THR A 129 -23.93 18.60 5.72
N LYS A 130 -24.48 17.43 6.10
CA LYS A 130 -25.62 16.80 5.41
C LYS A 130 -26.82 17.72 5.21
N GLU A 131 -27.10 18.61 6.18
CA GLU A 131 -28.22 19.55 6.09
C GLU A 131 -27.99 20.66 5.06
N ALA A 132 -26.73 21.00 4.76
CA ALA A 132 -26.36 22.03 3.79
C ALA A 132 -26.42 21.54 2.33
N PHE A 133 -26.48 20.22 2.08
CA PHE A 133 -26.40 19.62 0.75
C PHE A 133 -27.64 18.81 0.34
N ARG A 134 -28.79 19.00 1.00
CA ARG A 134 -30.07 18.42 0.53
C ARG A 134 -30.50 19.12 -0.77
N GLY A 135 -30.25 18.49 -1.91
CA GLY A 135 -30.84 18.87 -3.21
C GLY A 135 -32.06 18.00 -3.52
N ASP A 136 -33.13 18.62 -4.03
CA ASP A 136 -34.29 17.91 -4.57
C ASP A 136 -33.90 17.26 -5.91
N ALA A 137 -33.96 15.93 -5.99
CA ALA A 137 -33.75 15.19 -7.23
C ALA A 137 -35.07 15.11 -8.01
N GLU A 138 -35.14 15.74 -9.19
CA GLU A 138 -36.25 15.54 -10.13
C GLU A 138 -35.95 14.38 -11.10
N ASP A 139 -36.96 13.56 -11.37
CA ASP A 139 -36.91 12.44 -12.32
C ASP A 139 -36.75 12.95 -13.76
N SER A 140 -35.56 12.80 -14.33
CA SER A 140 -35.29 13.03 -15.76
C SER A 140 -34.76 11.76 -16.45
N GLU A 141 -34.98 11.63 -17.76
CA GLU A 141 -34.50 10.46 -18.51
C GLU A 141 -32.96 10.36 -18.56
N PRO A 142 -32.37 9.17 -18.37
CA PRO A 142 -30.93 9.00 -18.23
C PRO A 142 -30.14 9.39 -19.49
N ALA A 143 -29.17 10.30 -19.33
CA ALA A 143 -28.20 10.67 -20.35
C ALA A 143 -26.93 9.79 -20.26
N PRO A 144 -26.16 9.61 -21.36
CA PRO A 144 -24.84 9.01 -21.27
C PRO A 144 -23.89 9.91 -20.48
N HIS A 145 -23.02 9.30 -19.67
CA HIS A 145 -21.99 9.94 -18.87
C HIS A 145 -20.64 9.32 -19.20
N VAL A 146 -19.59 10.14 -19.26
CA VAL A 146 -18.19 9.71 -19.29
C VAL A 146 -17.74 9.41 -17.87
N VAL A 147 -17.53 8.13 -17.57
CA VAL A 147 -16.93 7.67 -16.32
C VAL A 147 -15.43 7.48 -16.56
N VAL A 148 -14.60 8.16 -15.77
CA VAL A 148 -13.15 8.09 -15.94
C VAL A 148 -12.48 7.15 -14.96
N PHE A 149 -11.46 6.47 -15.46
CA PHE A 149 -10.61 5.57 -14.70
C PHE A 149 -9.17 6.02 -14.87
N SER A 150 -8.51 6.34 -13.77
CA SER A 150 -7.09 6.64 -13.76
C SER A 150 -6.37 5.61 -12.91
N THR A 151 -5.11 5.32 -13.26
CA THR A 151 -4.26 4.49 -12.41
C THR A 151 -3.15 5.36 -11.77
N PHE A 152 -2.95 5.13 -10.47
CA PHE A 152 -1.95 5.61 -9.49
C PHE A 152 -1.97 7.12 -9.12
N ASP A 153 -2.00 7.35 -7.79
CA ASP A 153 -2.21 8.54 -6.90
C ASP A 153 -2.06 10.00 -7.42
N GLN A 154 -2.35 11.03 -6.59
CA GLN A 154 -2.24 12.45 -6.99
C GLN A 154 -0.85 12.83 -7.55
N ALA A 155 0.20 12.18 -7.05
CA ALA A 155 1.57 12.33 -7.56
C ALA A 155 1.83 11.50 -8.84
N GLY A 156 1.06 10.44 -9.10
CA GLY A 156 1.00 9.59 -10.29
C GLY A 156 0.09 10.16 -11.40
N ILE A 157 -0.99 10.85 -11.10
CA ILE A 157 -1.79 11.61 -12.08
C ILE A 157 -0.92 12.68 -12.76
N GLU A 158 0.05 13.23 -12.01
CA GLU A 158 1.04 14.19 -12.52
C GLU A 158 2.28 13.52 -13.17
N ARG A 159 2.63 12.26 -12.83
CA ARG A 159 3.86 11.55 -13.30
C ARG A 159 3.64 10.39 -14.28
N THR A 160 2.55 9.64 -14.17
CA THR A 160 2.22 8.38 -14.86
C THR A 160 0.92 8.52 -15.66
N GLY A 161 1.00 9.02 -16.88
CA GLY A 161 -0.16 9.36 -17.73
C GLY A 161 -1.13 8.25 -18.14
N PHE A 162 -1.32 7.13 -17.43
CA PHE A 162 -2.23 6.07 -17.89
C PHE A 162 -3.69 6.37 -17.55
N ARG A 163 -4.50 6.61 -18.58
CA ARG A 163 -5.92 7.01 -18.45
C ARG A 163 -6.81 6.13 -19.32
N SER A 164 -8.01 5.84 -18.83
CA SER A 164 -9.08 5.21 -19.60
C SER A 164 -10.45 5.74 -19.18
N PHE A 165 -11.49 5.40 -19.94
CA PHE A 165 -12.84 5.91 -19.75
C PHE A 165 -13.87 4.85 -20.17
N ALA A 166 -15.08 4.96 -19.63
CA ALA A 166 -16.28 4.30 -20.11
C ALA A 166 -17.33 5.36 -20.42
N VAL A 167 -18.20 5.09 -21.39
CA VAL A 167 -19.39 5.91 -21.64
C VAL A 167 -20.60 5.03 -21.38
N ALA A 168 -21.41 5.41 -20.40
CA ALA A 168 -22.59 4.67 -20.01
C ALA A 168 -23.72 5.59 -19.54
N ASN A 169 -24.97 5.22 -19.81
CA ASN A 169 -26.19 5.90 -19.39
C ASN A 169 -26.94 5.14 -18.29
N SER A 170 -26.47 3.95 -17.91
CA SER A 170 -27.04 3.15 -16.82
C SER A 170 -25.96 2.31 -16.13
N ARG A 171 -26.27 1.85 -14.92
CA ARG A 171 -25.40 0.93 -14.18
C ARG A 171 -25.16 -0.37 -14.95
N ASP A 172 -26.18 -0.93 -15.58
CA ASP A 172 -26.08 -2.18 -16.33
C ASP A 172 -25.22 -2.00 -17.59
N GLN A 173 -25.34 -0.87 -18.28
CA GLN A 173 -24.48 -0.56 -19.41
C GLN A 173 -23.03 -0.36 -18.97
N LEU A 174 -22.79 0.33 -17.84
CA LEU A 174 -21.45 0.51 -17.28
C LEU A 174 -20.82 -0.85 -16.94
N GLN A 175 -21.56 -1.73 -16.28
CA GLN A 175 -21.11 -3.09 -15.98
C GLN A 175 -20.74 -3.83 -17.27
N SER A 176 -21.61 -3.79 -18.29
CA SER A 176 -21.34 -4.41 -19.59
C SER A 176 -20.10 -3.85 -20.30
N VAL A 177 -19.80 -2.57 -20.15
CA VAL A 177 -18.56 -1.96 -20.68
C VAL A 177 -17.34 -2.45 -19.89
N LEU A 178 -17.44 -2.52 -18.56
CA LEU A 178 -16.36 -3.01 -17.70
C LEU A 178 -16.04 -4.49 -17.97
N ASP A 179 -17.06 -5.33 -18.14
CA ASP A 179 -16.91 -6.77 -18.43
C ASP A 179 -16.28 -7.02 -19.80
N ARG A 180 -16.63 -6.20 -20.81
CA ARG A 180 -15.99 -6.24 -22.14
C ARG A 180 -14.56 -5.72 -22.14
N GLY A 181 -14.18 -4.99 -21.10
CA GLY A 181 -12.89 -4.33 -20.97
C GLY A 181 -12.92 -2.87 -21.42
N LEU A 182 -12.27 -2.04 -20.64
CA LEU A 182 -12.09 -0.62 -20.94
C LEU A 182 -11.16 -0.41 -22.15
N PRO A 183 -11.26 0.74 -22.84
CA PRO A 183 -10.24 1.19 -23.77
C PRO A 183 -8.84 1.07 -23.16
N LYS A 184 -7.85 0.71 -23.99
CA LYS A 184 -6.48 0.49 -23.52
C LYS A 184 -5.98 1.71 -22.74
N PHE A 185 -5.50 1.47 -21.52
CA PHE A 185 -4.78 2.47 -20.73
C PHE A 185 -3.51 2.86 -21.48
N SER A 186 -3.57 3.96 -22.21
CA SER A 186 -2.43 4.52 -22.93
C SER A 186 -1.81 5.62 -22.09
N ARG A 187 -0.49 5.82 -22.22
CA ARG A 187 0.19 6.91 -21.54
C ARG A 187 -0.18 8.23 -22.24
N ALA A 188 -1.07 8.99 -21.63
CA ALA A 188 -1.39 10.37 -21.91
C ALA A 188 -0.11 11.19 -22.09
N SER A 189 -0.06 11.90 -23.22
CA SER A 189 1.01 12.83 -23.51
C SER A 189 0.96 14.01 -22.53
N ARG A 190 2.12 14.59 -22.19
CA ARG A 190 2.14 15.84 -21.42
C ARG A 190 1.43 16.93 -22.23
N LYS A 191 0.73 17.87 -21.58
CA LYS A 191 -0.05 18.94 -22.24
C LYS A 191 0.73 19.74 -23.31
N ALA A 192 2.04 19.90 -23.14
CA ALA A 192 2.92 20.56 -24.13
C ALA A 192 3.15 19.74 -25.43
N GLN A 193 2.71 18.48 -25.49
CA GLN A 193 2.94 17.53 -26.58
C GLN A 193 1.64 17.07 -27.27
N THR A 194 0.46 17.51 -26.82
CA THR A 194 -0.82 17.17 -27.44
C THR A 194 -1.14 18.16 -28.55
N ARG A 195 -1.26 17.66 -29.79
CA ARG A 195 -1.51 18.44 -31.01
C ARG A 195 -2.68 17.82 -31.77
N LEU A 196 -3.78 18.55 -31.85
CA LEU A 196 -5.05 18.12 -32.41
C LEU A 196 -5.33 18.89 -33.71
N ALA A 197 -5.68 18.20 -34.79
CA ALA A 197 -6.17 18.87 -36.00
C ALA A 197 -7.60 18.46 -36.35
N PHE A 198 -8.37 19.43 -36.82
CA PHE A 198 -9.73 19.18 -37.32
C PHE A 198 -9.72 19.03 -38.83
N VAL A 199 -10.41 18.01 -39.31
CA VAL A 199 -10.59 17.70 -40.73
C VAL A 199 -12.05 17.90 -41.08
N PHE A 200 -12.36 18.85 -41.96
CA PHE A 200 -13.73 19.19 -42.31
C PHE A 200 -14.17 18.49 -43.59
N THR A 201 -15.24 17.71 -43.47
CA THR A 201 -15.86 17.00 -44.60
C THR A 201 -16.50 17.95 -45.60
N GLY A 202 -16.35 17.61 -46.89
CA GLY A 202 -17.08 18.25 -47.96
C GLY A 202 -18.48 17.66 -48.16
N GLN A 203 -19.07 18.03 -49.28
CA GLN A 203 -20.35 17.50 -49.75
C GLN A 203 -20.25 15.98 -50.03
N GLY A 204 -21.31 15.23 -49.73
CA GLY A 204 -21.46 13.80 -50.03
C GLY A 204 -21.56 12.88 -48.80
N GLY A 205 -21.24 13.40 -47.62
CA GLY A 205 -21.36 12.66 -46.35
C GLY A 205 -22.74 12.73 -45.70
N GLN A 206 -23.60 13.66 -46.11
CA GLN A 206 -24.89 13.94 -45.48
C GLN A 206 -25.86 12.74 -45.54
N TRP A 207 -26.76 12.66 -44.56
CA TRP A 207 -27.80 11.64 -44.47
C TRP A 207 -28.94 12.12 -43.56
N ALA A 208 -30.16 11.57 -43.76
CA ALA A 208 -31.33 11.95 -42.98
C ALA A 208 -31.20 11.48 -41.53
N GLY A 209 -31.38 12.37 -40.55
CA GLY A 209 -31.15 12.05 -39.14
C GLY A 209 -29.76 12.39 -38.60
N MET A 210 -28.85 12.90 -39.43
CA MET A 210 -27.46 13.16 -38.99
C MET A 210 -27.39 14.11 -37.78
N GLY A 211 -26.81 13.64 -36.68
CA GLY A 211 -26.59 14.46 -35.48
C GLY A 211 -27.85 14.83 -34.70
N ARG A 212 -29.03 14.26 -35.02
CA ARG A 212 -30.30 14.61 -34.36
C ARG A 212 -30.26 14.38 -32.85
N GLU A 213 -29.53 13.37 -32.38
CA GLU A 213 -29.42 13.05 -30.96
C GLU A 213 -28.71 14.17 -30.18
N LEU A 214 -27.80 14.91 -30.83
CA LEU A 214 -27.05 16.02 -30.22
C LEU A 214 -27.93 17.25 -29.96
N LEU A 215 -29.14 17.34 -30.54
CA LEU A 215 -30.11 18.40 -30.23
C LEU A 215 -30.58 18.37 -28.77
N ARG A 216 -30.30 17.29 -28.02
CA ARG A 216 -30.50 17.24 -26.57
C ARG A 216 -29.51 18.15 -25.82
N ILE A 217 -28.33 18.42 -26.38
CA ILE A 217 -27.34 19.32 -25.78
C ILE A 217 -27.71 20.78 -26.09
N PRO A 218 -27.93 21.64 -25.07
CA PRO A 218 -28.36 23.03 -25.28
C PRO A 218 -27.45 23.84 -26.21
N ILE A 219 -26.13 23.76 -26.03
CA ILE A 219 -25.15 24.49 -26.86
C ILE A 219 -25.23 24.09 -28.34
N PHE A 220 -25.37 22.80 -28.61
CA PHE A 220 -25.48 22.29 -29.98
C PHE A 220 -26.79 22.76 -30.62
N ARG A 221 -27.92 22.62 -29.90
CA ARG A 221 -29.25 23.06 -30.36
C ARG A 221 -29.27 24.56 -30.64
N GLU A 222 -28.72 25.36 -29.74
CA GLU A 222 -28.67 26.81 -29.89
C GLU A 222 -27.79 27.22 -31.08
N SER A 223 -26.67 26.53 -31.32
CA SER A 223 -25.82 26.78 -32.49
C SER A 223 -26.55 26.48 -33.81
N MET A 224 -27.30 25.37 -33.87
CA MET A 224 -28.15 25.04 -35.01
C MET A 224 -29.24 26.10 -35.22
N ALA A 225 -29.92 26.53 -34.15
CA ALA A 225 -30.97 27.56 -34.21
C ALA A 225 -30.43 28.91 -34.71
N ARG A 226 -29.30 29.37 -34.17
CA ARG A 226 -28.65 30.62 -34.64
C ARG A 226 -28.25 30.52 -36.12
N SER A 227 -27.85 29.35 -36.59
CA SER A 227 -27.55 29.12 -38.01
C SER A 227 -28.81 29.15 -38.88
N GLN A 228 -29.93 28.65 -38.36
CA GLN A 228 -31.26 28.73 -38.97
C GLN A 228 -31.73 30.18 -39.11
N ASP A 229 -31.60 30.99 -38.06
CA ASP A 229 -32.01 32.41 -38.08
C ASP A 229 -31.28 33.18 -39.19
N ILE A 230 -29.98 32.93 -39.36
CA ILE A 230 -29.17 33.55 -40.41
C ILE A 230 -29.71 33.20 -41.80
N ILE A 231 -29.87 31.91 -42.12
CA ILE A 231 -30.32 31.52 -43.47
C ILE A 231 -31.80 31.87 -43.72
N SER A 232 -32.63 31.90 -42.67
CA SER A 232 -34.02 32.37 -42.75
C SER A 232 -34.08 33.83 -43.17
N SER A 233 -33.19 34.69 -42.63
CA SER A 233 -33.07 36.09 -43.04
C SER A 233 -32.67 36.28 -44.51
N LEU A 234 -32.11 35.24 -45.14
CA LEU A 234 -31.71 35.21 -46.56
C LEU A 234 -32.77 34.54 -47.47
N GLY A 235 -33.97 34.26 -46.94
CA GLY A 235 -35.08 33.68 -47.69
C GLY A 235 -35.08 32.15 -47.78
N CYS A 236 -34.47 31.45 -46.81
CA CYS A 236 -34.53 29.99 -46.74
C CYS A 236 -35.98 29.49 -46.57
N PRO A 237 -36.48 28.57 -47.43
CA PRO A 237 -37.86 28.10 -47.38
C PRO A 237 -38.06 26.86 -46.49
N PHE A 238 -37.03 26.39 -45.80
CA PHE A 238 -37.09 25.18 -44.97
C PHE A 238 -36.44 25.39 -43.60
N ASP A 239 -36.83 24.53 -42.66
CA ASP A 239 -36.23 24.43 -41.34
C ASP A 239 -35.23 23.26 -41.29
N MET A 240 -33.99 23.56 -40.88
CA MET A 240 -32.91 22.58 -40.82
C MET A 240 -33.16 21.50 -39.76
N VAL A 241 -33.76 21.86 -38.62
CA VAL A 241 -34.00 20.92 -37.52
C VAL A 241 -35.11 19.94 -37.90
N GLU A 242 -36.17 20.42 -38.54
CA GLU A 242 -37.24 19.55 -39.06
C GLU A 242 -36.73 18.64 -40.18
N GLU A 243 -35.85 19.13 -41.06
CA GLU A 243 -35.18 18.27 -42.05
C GLU A 243 -34.29 17.19 -41.41
N LEU A 244 -33.61 17.50 -40.30
CA LEU A 244 -32.82 16.51 -39.54
C LEU A 244 -33.68 15.51 -38.77
N LYS A 245 -34.91 15.87 -38.40
CA LYS A 245 -35.87 14.96 -37.77
C LYS A 245 -36.66 14.12 -38.77
N ALA A 246 -36.69 14.53 -40.05
CA ALA A 246 -37.44 13.84 -41.09
C ALA A 246 -36.93 12.40 -41.29
N GLU A 247 -37.86 11.49 -41.54
CA GLU A 247 -37.56 10.12 -41.93
C GLU A 247 -36.84 10.08 -43.29
N ALA A 248 -36.00 9.07 -43.50
CA ALA A 248 -35.14 8.99 -44.70
C ALA A 248 -35.91 9.01 -46.03
N LYS A 249 -37.16 8.53 -46.04
CA LYS A 249 -38.04 8.51 -47.22
C LYS A 249 -38.62 9.89 -47.58
N ASP A 250 -38.77 10.78 -46.60
CA ASP A 250 -39.41 12.09 -46.75
C ASP A 250 -38.37 13.23 -46.79
N SER A 251 -37.13 12.91 -46.42
CA SER A 251 -36.01 13.84 -46.36
C SER A 251 -35.55 14.27 -47.75
N GLN A 252 -35.36 15.58 -47.90
CA GLN A 252 -34.77 16.22 -49.06
C GLN A 252 -33.31 16.62 -48.84
N ILE A 253 -32.66 16.07 -47.80
CA ILE A 253 -31.29 16.41 -47.37
C ILE A 253 -30.26 16.32 -48.49
N ASN A 254 -30.52 15.54 -49.55
CA ASN A 254 -29.62 15.39 -50.70
C ASN A 254 -29.72 16.52 -51.73
N ARG A 255 -30.73 17.39 -51.67
CA ARG A 255 -30.79 18.56 -52.55
C ARG A 255 -29.66 19.54 -52.17
N PRO A 256 -28.91 20.10 -53.14
CA PRO A 256 -27.85 21.08 -52.90
C PRO A 256 -28.24 22.26 -52.00
N ASP A 257 -29.46 22.79 -52.15
CA ASP A 257 -30.01 23.89 -51.34
C ASP A 257 -30.23 23.51 -49.86
N ARG A 258 -30.29 22.22 -49.54
CA ARG A 258 -30.41 21.68 -48.16
C ARG A 258 -29.09 21.12 -47.64
N SER A 259 -28.50 20.17 -48.37
CA SER A 259 -27.25 19.47 -48.00
C SER A 259 -26.12 20.41 -47.59
N GLN A 260 -25.84 21.45 -48.39
CA GLN A 260 -24.70 22.33 -48.14
C GLN A 260 -24.87 23.19 -46.88
N PRO A 261 -25.94 23.98 -46.72
CA PRO A 261 -26.16 24.76 -45.51
C PRO A 261 -26.36 23.89 -44.27
N ILE A 262 -27.09 22.77 -44.35
CA ILE A 262 -27.30 21.90 -43.18
C ILE A 262 -25.99 21.24 -42.74
N THR A 263 -25.17 20.77 -43.68
CA THR A 263 -23.85 20.19 -43.34
C THR A 263 -22.93 21.23 -42.71
N CYS A 264 -22.92 22.46 -43.24
CA CYS A 264 -22.13 23.54 -42.66
C CYS A 264 -22.62 23.91 -41.25
N ALA A 265 -23.93 24.04 -41.05
CA ALA A 265 -24.54 24.30 -39.74
C ALA A 265 -24.19 23.20 -38.73
N LEU A 266 -24.30 21.92 -39.13
CA LEU A 266 -23.90 20.77 -38.33
C LEU A 266 -22.43 20.88 -37.92
N GLN A 267 -21.53 21.15 -38.87
CA GLN A 267 -20.10 21.27 -38.60
C GLN A 267 -19.79 22.44 -37.64
N ILE A 268 -20.45 23.59 -37.80
CA ILE A 268 -20.35 24.73 -36.88
C ILE A 268 -20.84 24.34 -35.48
N ALA A 269 -21.98 23.66 -35.37
CA ALA A 269 -22.52 23.21 -34.10
C ALA A 269 -21.62 22.18 -33.40
N LEU A 270 -20.96 21.29 -34.15
CA LEU A 270 -19.94 20.37 -33.61
C LEU A 270 -18.70 21.10 -33.11
N VAL A 271 -18.26 22.15 -33.82
CA VAL A 271 -17.14 23.00 -33.37
C VAL A 271 -17.51 23.73 -32.08
N ASP A 272 -18.72 24.28 -31.99
CA ASP A 272 -19.21 24.97 -30.78
C ASP A 272 -19.36 24.00 -29.60
N LEU A 273 -19.84 22.77 -29.85
CA LEU A 273 -19.89 21.71 -28.84
C LEU A 273 -18.50 21.39 -28.30
N LEU A 274 -17.53 21.11 -29.18
CA LEU A 274 -16.16 20.83 -28.79
C LEU A 274 -15.52 22.01 -28.03
N ALA A 275 -15.75 23.24 -28.48
CA ALA A 275 -15.28 24.44 -27.79
C ALA A 275 -15.88 24.57 -26.37
N SER A 276 -17.16 24.23 -26.18
CA SER A 276 -17.80 24.21 -24.86
C SER A 276 -17.16 23.18 -23.91
N TRP A 277 -16.59 22.11 -24.46
CA TRP A 277 -15.80 21.12 -23.72
C TRP A 277 -14.31 21.47 -23.61
N VAL A 278 -13.93 22.69 -24.01
CA VAL A 278 -12.54 23.20 -24.00
C VAL A 278 -11.63 22.46 -25.01
N VAL A 279 -12.21 21.87 -26.05
CA VAL A 279 -11.48 21.19 -27.14
C VAL A 279 -11.34 22.13 -28.33
N TYR A 280 -10.11 22.56 -28.59
CA TYR A 280 -9.76 23.46 -29.70
C TYR A 280 -8.74 22.82 -30.64
N PRO A 281 -8.84 23.06 -31.96
CA PRO A 281 -7.85 22.58 -32.92
C PRO A 281 -6.57 23.42 -32.83
N ASN A 282 -5.43 22.79 -33.08
CA ASN A 282 -4.16 23.47 -33.34
C ASN A 282 -3.98 23.80 -34.82
N ALA A 283 -4.68 23.10 -35.72
CA ALA A 283 -4.79 23.46 -37.14
C ALA A 283 -6.06 22.83 -37.73
N VAL A 284 -6.49 23.35 -38.87
CA VAL A 284 -7.67 22.87 -39.59
C VAL A 284 -7.34 22.62 -41.06
N VAL A 285 -8.01 21.63 -41.65
CA VAL A 285 -7.99 21.37 -43.10
C VAL A 285 -9.40 21.05 -43.55
N GLY A 286 -9.84 21.62 -44.67
CA GLY A 286 -11.18 21.38 -45.22
C GLY A 286 -11.12 20.76 -46.60
N HIS A 287 -12.12 19.93 -46.91
CA HIS A 287 -12.37 19.43 -48.26
C HIS A 287 -13.56 20.17 -48.86
N SER A 288 -13.36 20.89 -49.97
CA SER A 288 -14.42 21.61 -50.69
C SER A 288 -15.30 22.50 -49.78
N SER A 289 -16.59 22.19 -49.59
CA SER A 289 -17.52 22.92 -48.71
C SER A 289 -17.16 22.84 -47.24
N GLY A 290 -16.41 21.83 -46.81
CA GLY A 290 -15.89 21.72 -45.45
C GLY A 290 -14.96 22.88 -45.09
N GLU A 291 -14.33 23.53 -46.06
CA GLU A 291 -13.52 24.73 -45.80
C GLU A 291 -14.32 25.89 -45.21
N ILE A 292 -15.63 25.96 -45.45
CA ILE A 292 -16.49 27.01 -44.90
C ILE A 292 -16.52 26.91 -43.36
N ALA A 293 -16.84 25.73 -42.84
CA ALA A 293 -16.82 25.46 -41.41
C ALA A 293 -15.39 25.41 -40.84
N GLY A 294 -14.39 25.00 -41.65
CA GLY A 294 -12.98 25.11 -41.30
C GLY A 294 -12.54 26.57 -41.07
N GLY A 295 -13.00 27.49 -41.91
CA GLY A 295 -12.77 28.92 -41.74
C GLY A 295 -13.43 29.48 -40.47
N TYR A 296 -14.61 28.99 -40.11
CA TYR A 296 -15.24 29.31 -38.82
C TYR A 296 -14.39 28.79 -37.64
N ALA A 297 -13.95 27.54 -37.67
CA ALA A 297 -13.15 26.93 -36.61
C ALA A 297 -11.77 27.58 -36.44
N ALA A 298 -11.15 28.03 -37.54
CA ALA A 298 -9.92 28.82 -37.52
C ALA A 298 -10.13 30.27 -37.05
N GLY A 299 -11.39 30.71 -36.85
CA GLY A 299 -11.73 32.09 -36.50
C GLY A 299 -11.62 33.08 -37.66
N TYR A 300 -11.51 32.59 -38.89
CA TYR A 300 -11.33 33.37 -40.11
C TYR A 300 -12.66 33.85 -40.73
N LEU A 301 -13.75 33.15 -40.40
CA LEU A 301 -15.12 33.51 -40.78
C LEU A 301 -16.01 33.67 -39.56
N SER A 302 -16.94 34.62 -39.63
CA SER A 302 -18.07 34.64 -38.70
C SER A 302 -19.05 33.51 -39.03
N ARG A 303 -19.91 33.13 -38.06
CA ARG A 303 -21.03 32.21 -38.33
C ARG A 303 -21.94 32.75 -39.43
N GLU A 304 -22.21 34.05 -39.39
CA GLU A 304 -23.05 34.76 -40.37
C GLU A 304 -22.50 34.62 -41.79
N ASP A 305 -21.21 34.89 -41.97
CA ASP A 305 -20.55 34.77 -43.27
C ASP A 305 -20.45 33.32 -43.71
N ALA A 306 -20.06 32.39 -42.83
CA ALA A 306 -20.01 30.96 -43.12
C ALA A 306 -21.37 30.42 -43.61
N MET A 307 -22.46 30.76 -42.91
CA MET A 307 -23.81 30.36 -43.30
C MET A 307 -24.29 31.07 -44.57
N ARG A 308 -23.92 32.33 -44.82
CA ARG A 308 -24.15 33.00 -46.11
C ARG A 308 -23.45 32.26 -47.25
N VAL A 309 -22.20 31.84 -47.04
CA VAL A 309 -21.46 31.03 -48.03
C VAL A 309 -22.20 29.72 -48.26
N ALA A 310 -22.53 28.98 -47.20
CA ALA A 310 -23.16 27.68 -47.37
C ALA A 310 -24.54 27.77 -48.04
N TRP A 311 -25.34 28.78 -47.68
CA TRP A 311 -26.66 29.04 -48.24
C TRP A 311 -26.63 29.36 -49.72
N PHE A 312 -25.92 30.44 -50.12
CA PHE A 312 -25.92 30.84 -51.53
C PHE A 312 -25.24 29.77 -52.41
N ARG A 313 -24.23 29.05 -51.89
CA ARG A 313 -23.62 27.93 -52.62
C ARG A 313 -24.65 26.84 -52.90
N GLY A 314 -25.41 26.45 -51.88
CA GLY A 314 -26.48 25.45 -52.01
C GLY A 314 -27.58 25.91 -52.96
N PHE A 315 -28.08 27.14 -52.76
CA PHE A 315 -29.14 27.74 -53.54
C PHE A 315 -28.80 27.82 -55.04
N PHE A 316 -27.63 28.37 -55.39
CA PHE A 316 -27.23 28.48 -56.80
C PHE A 316 -26.88 27.11 -57.40
N SER A 317 -26.30 26.19 -56.62
CA SER A 317 -26.11 24.80 -57.07
C SER A 317 -27.44 24.12 -57.41
N GLN A 318 -28.48 24.35 -56.60
CA GLN A 318 -29.81 23.81 -56.85
C GLN A 318 -30.46 24.45 -58.09
N LYS A 319 -30.39 25.78 -58.22
CA LYS A 319 -30.90 26.49 -59.40
C LYS A 319 -30.25 26.03 -60.71
N MET A 320 -28.96 25.67 -60.67
CA MET A 320 -28.27 25.09 -61.82
C MET A 320 -28.66 23.64 -62.07
N ALA A 321 -28.87 22.84 -61.02
CA ALA A 321 -29.39 21.47 -61.16
C ALA A 321 -30.80 21.44 -61.77
N GLU A 322 -31.58 22.50 -61.57
CA GLU A 322 -32.91 22.70 -62.16
C GLU A 322 -32.88 23.29 -63.59
N SER A 323 -31.70 23.61 -64.15
CA SER A 323 -31.55 24.19 -65.50
C SER A 323 -31.41 23.12 -66.61
N ASP A 324 -31.82 23.43 -67.84
CA ASP A 324 -31.80 22.50 -68.99
C ASP A 324 -30.39 22.06 -69.46
N ARG A 325 -29.32 22.66 -68.91
CA ARG A 325 -27.93 22.25 -69.20
C ARG A 325 -27.49 21.15 -68.23
N ARG A 326 -27.45 19.91 -68.71
CA ARG A 326 -27.05 18.73 -67.92
C ARG A 326 -25.52 18.60 -67.84
N GLY A 327 -24.94 18.90 -66.69
CA GLY A 327 -23.54 18.61 -66.35
C GLY A 327 -23.40 17.51 -65.30
N GLY A 328 -22.30 16.76 -65.33
CA GLY A 328 -22.05 15.63 -64.44
C GLY A 328 -20.66 15.58 -63.85
N MET A 329 -20.54 15.11 -62.61
CA MET A 329 -19.31 14.83 -61.87
C MET A 329 -19.17 13.31 -61.60
N LEU A 330 -17.96 12.78 -61.50
CA LEU A 330 -17.67 11.35 -61.40
C LEU A 330 -16.48 11.17 -60.43
N ALA A 331 -16.69 10.87 -59.14
CA ALA A 331 -15.59 10.37 -58.30
C ALA A 331 -14.97 9.13 -58.98
N THR A 332 -13.68 8.84 -58.79
CA THR A 332 -13.04 7.67 -59.40
C THR A 332 -11.92 7.15 -58.48
N GLY A 333 -11.62 5.85 -58.59
CA GLY A 333 -10.50 5.19 -57.90
C GLY A 333 -9.22 5.15 -58.74
N ILE A 334 -8.94 6.20 -59.52
CA ILE A 334 -7.79 6.28 -60.42
C ILE A 334 -7.00 7.58 -60.21
N SER A 335 -5.68 7.52 -60.41
CA SER A 335 -4.76 8.65 -60.27
C SER A 335 -5.02 9.73 -61.33
N ALA A 336 -4.63 10.97 -61.06
CA ALA A 336 -4.75 12.07 -62.03
C ALA A 336 -3.92 11.83 -63.31
N ALA A 337 -2.81 11.09 -63.21
CA ALA A 337 -1.99 10.73 -64.35
C ALA A 337 -2.62 9.62 -65.20
N ASP A 338 -3.22 8.63 -64.56
CA ASP A 338 -3.82 7.49 -65.25
C ASP A 338 -5.20 7.80 -65.81
N VAL A 339 -5.97 8.69 -65.16
CA VAL A 339 -7.28 9.11 -65.66
C VAL A 339 -7.17 9.92 -66.96
N GLN A 340 -6.01 10.52 -67.24
CA GLN A 340 -5.77 11.24 -68.48
C GLN A 340 -5.96 10.34 -69.71
N LYS A 341 -5.60 9.05 -69.61
CA LYS A 341 -5.79 8.06 -70.69
C LYS A 341 -7.27 7.91 -71.08
N TYR A 342 -8.17 7.99 -70.11
CA TYR A 342 -9.61 7.92 -70.31
C TYR A 342 -10.19 9.27 -70.78
N LEU A 343 -9.60 10.39 -70.36
CA LEU A 343 -10.02 11.73 -70.81
C LEU A 343 -9.64 12.00 -72.28
N ASP A 344 -8.60 11.35 -72.79
CA ASP A 344 -8.19 11.45 -74.20
C ASP A 344 -9.18 10.73 -75.16
N GLU A 345 -10.09 9.88 -74.63
CA GLU A 345 -11.11 9.15 -75.39
C GLU A 345 -12.42 9.94 -75.60
N VAL A 346 -12.58 11.09 -74.92
CA VAL A 346 -13.75 11.98 -75.04
C VAL A 346 -13.35 13.32 -75.65
N PRO A 347 -14.27 14.09 -76.26
CA PRO A 347 -13.92 15.35 -76.91
C PRO A 347 -13.15 16.31 -75.97
N PRO A 348 -12.15 17.06 -76.46
CA PRO A 348 -11.35 17.95 -75.62
C PRO A 348 -12.24 18.93 -74.83
N ARG A 349 -12.00 19.04 -73.51
CA ARG A 349 -12.73 19.89 -72.56
C ARG A 349 -14.19 19.49 -72.28
N SER A 350 -14.69 18.39 -72.84
CA SER A 350 -16.01 17.85 -72.53
C SER A 350 -16.08 17.23 -71.14
N VAL A 351 -14.96 16.70 -70.63
CA VAL A 351 -14.76 16.21 -69.25
C VAL A 351 -13.39 16.65 -68.73
N VAL A 352 -13.31 17.12 -67.48
CA VAL A 352 -12.10 17.61 -66.81
C VAL A 352 -11.92 17.00 -65.41
N VAL A 353 -10.69 16.96 -64.88
CA VAL A 353 -10.44 16.57 -63.49
C VAL A 353 -10.81 17.71 -62.54
N ALA A 354 -11.89 17.54 -61.78
CA ALA A 354 -12.43 18.50 -60.82
C ALA A 354 -11.95 18.31 -59.39
N CYS A 355 -11.48 17.14 -58.96
CA CYS A 355 -10.81 16.97 -57.65
C CYS A 355 -9.71 15.91 -57.74
N VAL A 356 -8.65 16.07 -56.95
CA VAL A 356 -7.64 15.04 -56.66
C VAL A 356 -7.75 14.70 -55.17
N ASN A 357 -8.56 13.69 -54.85
CA ASN A 357 -8.90 13.31 -53.48
C ASN A 357 -7.76 12.54 -52.80
N SER A 358 -7.01 11.73 -53.55
CA SER A 358 -5.80 11.02 -53.11
C SER A 358 -4.89 10.72 -54.32
N PRO A 359 -3.64 10.22 -54.14
CA PRO A 359 -2.78 9.80 -55.26
C PRO A 359 -3.41 8.75 -56.20
N ALA A 360 -4.42 8.01 -55.72
CA ALA A 360 -5.15 7.00 -56.48
C ALA A 360 -6.65 7.30 -56.59
N SER A 361 -7.09 8.54 -56.36
CA SER A 361 -8.50 8.90 -56.48
C SER A 361 -8.69 10.32 -56.99
N THR A 362 -9.49 10.45 -58.03
CA THR A 362 -9.85 11.73 -58.63
C THR A 362 -11.36 11.92 -58.69
N THR A 363 -11.82 13.08 -59.13
CA THR A 363 -13.23 13.36 -59.41
C THR A 363 -13.30 14.11 -60.72
N LEU A 364 -13.97 13.57 -61.72
CA LEU A 364 -14.13 14.16 -63.05
C LEU A 364 -15.39 15.02 -63.11
N LEU A 365 -15.46 15.95 -64.05
CA LEU A 365 -16.63 16.81 -64.29
C LEU A 365 -16.75 17.15 -65.77
N GLY A 366 -17.93 16.99 -66.37
CA GLY A 366 -18.14 17.21 -67.79
C GLY A 366 -19.59 17.08 -68.23
N ASP A 367 -19.83 17.00 -69.53
CA ASP A 367 -21.17 16.77 -70.08
C ASP A 367 -21.69 15.38 -69.67
N VAL A 368 -22.99 15.29 -69.39
CA VAL A 368 -23.59 14.07 -68.82
C VAL A 368 -23.37 12.84 -69.69
N ASP A 369 -23.48 12.98 -71.01
CA ASP A 369 -23.34 11.85 -71.95
C ASP A 369 -21.93 11.24 -71.92
N PHE A 370 -20.89 12.08 -71.79
CA PHE A 370 -19.50 11.61 -71.70
C PHE A 370 -19.13 11.14 -70.29
N ILE A 371 -19.73 11.70 -69.24
CA ILE A 371 -19.57 11.20 -67.88
C ILE A 371 -20.19 9.81 -67.72
N ASP A 372 -21.36 9.56 -68.32
CA ASP A 372 -22.04 8.26 -68.25
C ASP A 372 -21.29 7.20 -69.08
N GLN A 373 -20.67 7.60 -70.21
CA GLN A 373 -19.75 6.77 -70.98
C GLN A 373 -18.50 6.38 -70.17
N LEU A 374 -17.87 7.34 -69.48
CA LEU A 374 -16.71 7.09 -68.62
C LEU A 374 -17.07 6.28 -67.38
N GLU A 375 -18.26 6.48 -66.80
CA GLU A 375 -18.77 5.69 -65.66
C GLU A 375 -18.87 4.21 -66.01
N ALA A 376 -19.51 3.87 -67.14
CA ALA A 376 -19.67 2.49 -67.59
C ALA A 376 -18.32 1.81 -67.89
N ARG A 377 -17.38 2.55 -68.49
CA ARG A 377 -16.04 2.04 -68.80
C ARG A 377 -15.20 1.83 -67.53
N LEU A 378 -15.22 2.79 -66.62
CA LEU A 378 -14.50 2.71 -65.34
C LEU A 378 -15.12 1.65 -64.41
N GLN A 379 -16.43 1.42 -64.44
CA GLN A 379 -17.10 0.34 -63.70
C GLN A 379 -16.84 -1.05 -64.30
N GLN A 380 -16.75 -1.17 -65.64
CA GLN A 380 -16.26 -2.40 -66.30
C GLN A 380 -14.83 -2.75 -65.88
N ASP A 381 -14.02 -1.72 -65.63
CA ASP A 381 -12.65 -1.86 -65.12
C ASP A 381 -12.58 -1.86 -63.57
N GLY A 382 -13.73 -1.79 -62.86
CA GLY A 382 -13.87 -1.97 -61.40
C GLY A 382 -13.91 -0.72 -60.49
N HIS A 383 -14.25 0.47 -60.99
CA HIS A 383 -14.14 1.77 -60.29
C HIS A 383 -15.51 2.51 -60.10
N PHE A 384 -15.65 3.39 -59.07
CA PHE A 384 -16.92 3.98 -58.50
C PHE A 384 -17.13 5.50 -58.74
N ALA A 385 -18.37 6.12 -58.85
CA ALA A 385 -18.61 7.58 -59.18
C ALA A 385 -19.98 8.39 -58.94
N ARG A 386 -20.05 9.79 -58.89
CA ARG A 386 -21.27 10.73 -58.85
C ARG A 386 -21.10 12.35 -58.89
N LYS A 387 -22.18 13.19 -59.20
CA LYS A 387 -22.32 14.63 -59.79
C LYS A 387 -22.56 15.98 -58.93
N LEU A 388 -22.05 17.24 -59.30
CA LEU A 388 -22.63 18.71 -59.25
C LEU A 388 -21.79 20.04 -58.84
N ARG A 389 -22.23 21.33 -59.17
CA ARG A 389 -21.56 22.74 -59.08
C ARG A 389 -22.46 24.09 -58.94
N ASN A 390 -21.91 25.28 -58.46
CA ASN A 390 -22.15 26.81 -58.69
C ASN A 390 -22.59 27.87 -57.55
N ALA A 391 -22.40 29.26 -57.56
CA ALA A 391 -21.36 30.25 -56.97
C ALA A 391 -21.91 31.49 -56.15
N ILE A 392 -21.08 32.32 -55.41
CA ILE A 392 -21.49 33.43 -54.44
C ILE A 392 -20.56 34.68 -54.36
N SER A 393 -21.05 35.90 -54.13
CA SER A 393 -20.22 37.12 -53.91
C SER A 393 -20.75 38.13 -52.85
N CYS A 394 -20.33 38.06 -51.57
CA CYS A 394 -20.32 39.19 -50.58
C CYS A 394 -19.77 38.82 -49.17
N ILE A 395 -18.51 38.35 -49.04
CA ILE A 395 -17.97 37.83 -47.76
C ILE A 395 -16.85 38.73 -47.20
N LYS A 396 -16.93 39.07 -45.90
CA LYS A 396 -15.92 39.85 -45.16
C LYS A 396 -15.17 38.95 -44.17
N PRO A 397 -13.89 38.64 -44.38
CA PRO A 397 -13.13 37.83 -43.44
C PRO A 397 -12.94 38.49 -42.07
N GLN A 398 -12.82 37.67 -41.04
CA GLN A 398 -12.51 38.09 -39.66
C GLN A 398 -11.21 37.42 -39.22
N ASP A 399 -10.56 37.92 -38.17
CA ASP A 399 -9.40 37.26 -37.58
C ASP A 399 -9.48 37.21 -36.06
N ARG A 400 -10.36 36.32 -35.56
CA ARG A 400 -10.66 36.25 -34.12
C ARG A 400 -9.49 35.76 -33.26
N TYR A 401 -8.58 35.00 -33.85
CA TYR A 401 -7.42 34.42 -33.15
C TYR A 401 -6.08 34.97 -33.66
N SER A 402 -6.07 36.10 -34.37
CA SER A 402 -4.85 36.72 -34.92
C SER A 402 -4.01 35.74 -35.76
N GLY A 403 -4.66 34.84 -36.51
CA GLY A 403 -4.03 33.83 -37.35
C GLY A 403 -3.36 32.68 -36.59
N SER A 404 -3.67 32.49 -35.29
CA SER A 404 -2.99 31.49 -34.45
C SER A 404 -3.33 30.05 -34.79
N ILE A 405 -4.47 29.78 -35.44
CA ILE A 405 -4.88 28.44 -35.91
C ILE A 405 -4.66 28.37 -37.43
N PRO A 406 -3.62 27.67 -37.92
CA PRO A 406 -3.38 27.52 -39.34
C PRO A 406 -4.53 26.77 -40.03
N MET A 407 -5.01 27.33 -41.13
CA MET A 407 -5.96 26.69 -42.03
C MET A 407 -5.26 26.34 -43.34
N PHE A 408 -5.35 25.07 -43.76
CA PHE A 408 -4.82 24.60 -45.03
C PHE A 408 -5.94 24.42 -46.04
N SER A 409 -5.80 25.08 -47.18
CA SER A 409 -6.80 25.09 -48.24
C SER A 409 -6.52 23.99 -49.25
N SER A 410 -7.55 23.21 -49.55
CA SER A 410 -7.57 22.28 -50.68
C SER A 410 -7.72 23.01 -52.02
N VAL A 411 -8.00 24.32 -52.03
CA VAL A 411 -8.17 25.13 -53.25
C VAL A 411 -6.87 25.78 -53.68
N THR A 412 -6.11 26.32 -52.72
CA THR A 412 -4.83 27.01 -52.98
C THR A 412 -3.63 26.12 -52.80
N LYS A 413 -3.80 24.90 -52.25
CA LYS A 413 -2.74 23.92 -51.94
C LYS A 413 -1.82 24.32 -50.79
N GLU A 414 -2.05 25.49 -50.19
CA GLU A 414 -1.19 26.10 -49.19
C GLU A 414 -1.99 26.58 -47.96
N ARG A 415 -1.28 27.08 -46.95
CA ARG A 415 -1.90 27.78 -45.82
C ARG A 415 -2.57 29.05 -46.33
N VAL A 416 -3.81 29.29 -45.91
CA VAL A 416 -4.55 30.53 -46.18
C VAL A 416 -4.59 31.41 -44.93
N TYR A 417 -4.74 32.70 -45.16
CA TYR A 417 -4.90 33.73 -44.13
C TYR A 417 -6.29 34.37 -44.22
N PRO A 418 -6.78 34.97 -43.11
CA PRO A 418 -8.08 35.63 -43.05
C PRO A 418 -8.39 36.50 -44.27
N ALA A 419 -7.50 37.44 -44.61
CA ALA A 419 -7.70 38.40 -45.70
C ALA A 419 -7.96 37.76 -47.07
N GLU A 420 -7.59 36.49 -47.27
CA GLU A 420 -7.76 35.76 -48.53
C GLU A 420 -9.14 35.12 -48.65
N LEU A 421 -9.88 34.90 -47.56
CA LEU A 421 -11.19 34.21 -47.55
C LEU A 421 -12.37 35.13 -47.93
N GLY A 422 -12.16 36.05 -48.87
CA GLY A 422 -13.19 36.93 -49.40
C GLY A 422 -14.07 36.28 -50.46
N GLY A 423 -15.07 37.01 -50.98
CA GLY A 423 -15.98 36.53 -52.04
C GLY A 423 -15.30 35.79 -53.21
N PRO A 424 -14.23 36.34 -53.83
CA PRO A 424 -13.51 35.67 -54.92
C PRO A 424 -12.96 34.29 -54.56
N TYR A 425 -12.53 34.08 -53.31
CA TYR A 425 -12.05 32.78 -52.84
C TYR A 425 -13.17 31.76 -52.81
N TRP A 426 -14.36 32.12 -52.33
CA TRP A 426 -15.48 31.18 -52.21
C TRP A 426 -16.10 30.83 -53.57
N VAL A 427 -16.06 31.75 -54.53
CA VAL A 427 -16.29 31.42 -55.94
C VAL A 427 -15.25 30.40 -56.40
N ARG A 428 -13.96 30.69 -56.18
CA ARG A 428 -12.86 29.80 -56.58
C ARG A 428 -12.95 28.41 -55.94
N ASN A 429 -13.32 28.32 -54.66
CA ASN A 429 -13.46 27.07 -53.89
C ASN A 429 -14.42 26.07 -54.51
N MET A 430 -15.36 26.56 -55.30
CA MET A 430 -16.40 25.74 -55.88
C MET A 430 -16.19 25.46 -57.38
N PHE A 431 -15.30 26.21 -58.05
CA PHE A 431 -14.93 25.96 -59.45
C PHE A 431 -13.58 25.29 -59.65
N SER A 432 -12.62 25.59 -58.76
CA SER A 432 -11.26 25.07 -58.84
C SER A 432 -11.18 23.63 -58.37
N SER A 433 -10.16 22.93 -58.84
CA SER A 433 -9.98 21.53 -58.44
C SER A 433 -9.60 21.41 -56.97
N VAL A 434 -10.28 20.52 -56.24
CA VAL A 434 -10.01 20.25 -54.82
C VAL A 434 -8.77 19.38 -54.71
N GLU A 435 -7.72 19.92 -54.12
CA GLU A 435 -6.37 19.36 -54.03
C GLU A 435 -6.07 19.00 -52.57
N PHE A 436 -6.91 18.11 -52.04
CA PHE A 436 -6.92 17.74 -50.62
C PHE A 436 -5.62 17.03 -50.19
N THR A 437 -5.01 16.26 -51.10
CA THR A 437 -3.69 15.65 -50.88
C THR A 437 -2.63 16.70 -50.53
N ALA A 438 -2.61 17.83 -51.25
CA ALA A 438 -1.66 18.91 -50.99
C ALA A 438 -1.92 19.56 -49.63
N ALA A 439 -3.18 19.85 -49.31
CA ALA A 439 -3.56 20.49 -48.04
C ALA A 439 -3.22 19.63 -46.81
N VAL A 440 -3.53 18.33 -46.85
CA VAL A 440 -3.19 17.40 -45.75
C VAL A 440 -1.67 17.17 -45.67
N SER A 441 -0.96 17.17 -46.79
CA SER A 441 0.51 17.10 -46.79
C SER A 441 1.16 18.33 -46.15
N GLN A 442 0.59 19.53 -46.35
CA GLN A 442 1.04 20.75 -45.66
C GLN A 442 0.75 20.70 -44.15
N LEU A 443 -0.43 20.20 -43.76
CA LEU A 443 -0.76 19.95 -42.35
C LEU A 443 0.25 19.00 -41.71
N ALA A 444 0.55 17.87 -42.35
CA ALA A 444 1.47 16.86 -41.86
C ALA A 444 2.91 17.38 -41.71
N ASN A 445 3.34 18.27 -42.61
CA ASN A 445 4.70 18.84 -42.60
C ASN A 445 4.82 20.17 -41.82
N LEU A 446 3.74 20.61 -41.15
CA LEU A 446 3.74 21.86 -40.40
C LEU A 446 4.86 21.87 -39.34
N SER A 447 5.60 22.96 -39.28
CA SER A 447 6.71 23.16 -38.33
C SER A 447 6.56 24.50 -37.59
N GLU A 448 6.89 24.52 -36.30
CA GLU A 448 6.89 25.73 -35.48
C GLU A 448 8.32 26.29 -35.32
N SER A 449 8.46 27.61 -35.44
CA SER A 449 9.70 28.30 -35.12
C SER A 449 9.74 28.62 -33.63
N ILE A 450 10.75 28.10 -32.92
CA ILE A 450 10.94 28.34 -31.49
C ILE A 450 12.06 29.37 -31.35
N LYS A 451 11.85 30.45 -30.58
CA LYS A 451 12.83 31.55 -30.39
C LYS A 451 14.25 31.08 -30.00
N SER A 452 14.38 29.91 -29.39
CA SER A 452 15.66 29.31 -28.96
C SER A 452 16.36 28.44 -30.01
N ARG A 453 15.72 28.12 -31.16
CA ARG A 453 16.28 27.24 -32.19
C ARG A 453 16.30 27.91 -33.56
N ARG A 454 17.43 27.80 -34.25
CA ARG A 454 17.61 28.33 -35.62
C ARG A 454 16.81 27.58 -36.71
N ARG A 455 16.37 26.35 -36.46
CA ARG A 455 15.58 25.55 -37.43
C ARG A 455 14.17 25.30 -36.87
N PRO A 456 13.12 25.42 -37.70
CA PRO A 456 11.75 25.03 -37.33
C PRO A 456 11.69 23.58 -36.86
N VAL A 457 10.86 23.30 -35.85
CA VAL A 457 10.64 21.95 -35.31
C VAL A 457 9.31 21.42 -35.86
N PRO A 458 9.28 20.24 -36.51
CA PRO A 458 8.04 19.64 -36.99
C PRO A 458 7.03 19.44 -35.84
N ILE A 459 5.78 19.81 -36.10
CA ILE A 459 4.68 19.54 -35.18
C ILE A 459 4.42 18.03 -35.18
N LYS A 460 4.39 17.44 -33.98
CA LYS A 460 4.00 16.05 -33.81
C LYS A 460 2.51 15.97 -33.49
N TRP A 461 1.69 15.73 -34.51
CA TRP A 461 0.26 15.47 -34.36
C TRP A 461 0.01 14.26 -33.46
N THR A 462 -0.99 14.35 -32.61
CA THR A 462 -1.39 13.26 -31.70
C THR A 462 -2.75 12.67 -32.03
N VAL A 463 -3.69 13.49 -32.55
CA VAL A 463 -5.06 13.05 -32.87
C VAL A 463 -5.60 13.88 -34.04
N LEU A 464 -6.43 13.25 -34.88
CA LEU A 464 -7.26 13.91 -35.88
C LEU A 464 -8.74 13.71 -35.54
N VAL A 465 -9.54 14.77 -35.68
CA VAL A 465 -11.01 14.69 -35.51
C VAL A 465 -11.67 15.15 -36.81
N GLU A 466 -12.48 14.27 -37.40
CA GLU A 466 -13.27 14.58 -38.59
C GLU A 466 -14.57 15.27 -38.15
N ILE A 467 -14.71 16.54 -38.53
CA ILE A 467 -15.91 17.36 -38.28
C ILE A 467 -16.83 17.19 -39.49
N GLY A 468 -17.93 16.49 -39.29
CA GLY A 468 -18.80 16.10 -40.38
C GLY A 468 -19.93 15.18 -40.00
N PRO A 469 -20.81 14.87 -40.97
CA PRO A 469 -21.94 13.97 -40.77
C PRO A 469 -21.55 12.49 -40.80
N HIS A 470 -20.40 12.13 -41.36
CA HIS A 470 -19.90 10.75 -41.44
C HIS A 470 -18.41 10.69 -41.84
N ALA A 471 -17.79 9.51 -41.73
CA ALA A 471 -16.39 9.23 -42.06
C ALA A 471 -16.12 9.12 -43.56
N VAL A 472 -16.13 10.24 -44.26
CA VAL A 472 -15.85 10.29 -45.70
C VAL A 472 -14.34 10.43 -45.95
N LEU A 473 -13.62 11.12 -45.06
CA LEU A 473 -12.22 11.48 -45.25
C LEU A 473 -11.24 10.58 -44.51
N LYS A 474 -11.69 9.75 -43.55
CA LYS A 474 -10.82 8.82 -42.82
C LYS A 474 -9.90 7.98 -43.73
N GLY A 475 -10.46 7.33 -44.74
CA GLY A 475 -9.68 6.51 -45.70
C GLY A 475 -8.66 7.33 -46.49
N PRO A 476 -9.09 8.39 -47.22
CA PRO A 476 -8.19 9.28 -47.95
C PRO A 476 -7.10 9.92 -47.08
N VAL A 477 -7.44 10.44 -45.89
CA VAL A 477 -6.46 11.03 -44.95
C VAL A 477 -5.44 9.98 -44.52
N SER A 478 -5.86 8.76 -44.18
CA SER A 478 -4.93 7.69 -43.82
C SER A 478 -3.95 7.37 -44.95
N GLN A 479 -4.41 7.33 -46.20
CA GLN A 479 -3.55 7.08 -47.38
C GLN A 479 -2.56 8.23 -47.61
N ILE A 480 -3.01 9.48 -47.49
CA ILE A 480 -2.14 10.66 -47.65
C ILE A 480 -1.09 10.72 -46.53
N LEU A 481 -1.49 10.48 -45.28
CA LEU A 481 -0.54 10.46 -44.17
C LEU A 481 0.47 9.32 -44.33
N GLN A 482 0.05 8.16 -44.82
CA GLN A 482 0.96 7.04 -45.09
C GLN A 482 2.02 7.39 -46.16
N SER A 483 1.66 8.16 -47.19
CA SER A 483 2.62 8.57 -48.22
C SER A 483 3.57 9.68 -47.77
N VAL A 484 3.12 10.59 -46.88
CA VAL A 484 3.96 11.67 -46.35
C VAL A 484 4.86 11.18 -45.21
N ASN A 485 4.29 10.45 -44.25
CA ASN A 485 4.99 9.90 -43.10
C ASN A 485 4.24 8.66 -42.56
N PRO A 486 4.74 7.43 -42.80
CA PRO A 486 4.08 6.20 -42.37
C PRO A 486 3.72 6.15 -40.88
N ASN A 487 4.48 6.84 -40.02
CA ASN A 487 4.18 6.89 -38.58
C ASN A 487 2.95 7.73 -38.23
N MET A 488 2.48 8.60 -39.14
CA MET A 488 1.25 9.39 -38.96
C MET A 488 -0.01 8.65 -39.41
N ALA A 489 0.12 7.60 -40.22
CA ALA A 489 -1.03 6.80 -40.67
C ALA A 489 -1.73 6.05 -39.53
N SER A 490 -1.03 5.80 -38.42
CA SER A 490 -1.55 5.14 -37.22
C SER A 490 -2.13 6.12 -36.18
N LEU A 491 -2.23 7.42 -36.50
CA LEU A 491 -2.80 8.40 -35.59
C LEU A 491 -4.27 8.08 -35.29
N PRO A 492 -4.72 8.22 -34.03
CA PRO A 492 -6.13 8.12 -33.70
C PRO A 492 -6.96 9.12 -34.51
N TYR A 493 -8.05 8.61 -35.08
CA TYR A 493 -8.94 9.33 -35.99
C TYR A 493 -10.38 9.17 -35.53
N TYR A 494 -10.98 10.25 -35.05
CA TYR A 494 -12.27 10.24 -34.35
C TYR A 494 -13.35 11.01 -35.09
N LEU A 495 -14.61 10.63 -34.85
CA LEU A 495 -15.80 11.24 -35.43
C LEU A 495 -16.86 11.44 -34.36
N LEU A 496 -17.48 12.62 -34.33
CA LEU A 496 -18.59 12.89 -33.41
C LEU A 496 -19.91 12.33 -33.93
N VAL A 497 -20.10 12.30 -35.25
CA VAL A 497 -21.32 11.82 -35.90
C VAL A 497 -20.95 10.77 -36.94
N SER A 498 -21.63 9.63 -36.90
CA SER A 498 -21.46 8.55 -37.87
C SER A 498 -22.79 7.87 -38.16
N ARG A 499 -22.99 7.45 -39.41
CA ARG A 499 -24.17 6.67 -39.82
C ARG A 499 -24.32 5.43 -38.95
N ASN A 500 -25.56 5.10 -38.62
CA ASN A 500 -25.96 3.94 -37.81
C ASN A 500 -25.39 3.92 -36.39
N MET A 501 -24.88 5.06 -35.90
CA MET A 501 -24.37 5.21 -34.53
C MET A 501 -25.12 6.34 -33.83
N HIS A 502 -25.34 6.19 -32.53
CA HIS A 502 -26.03 7.20 -31.72
C HIS A 502 -25.08 8.39 -31.43
N ALA A 503 -25.37 9.58 -31.96
CA ALA A 503 -24.42 10.69 -31.99
C ALA A 503 -23.99 11.19 -30.59
N LEU A 504 -24.86 11.12 -29.58
CA LEU A 504 -24.46 11.44 -28.19
C LEU A 504 -23.41 10.46 -27.66
N GLN A 505 -23.55 9.16 -27.96
CA GLN A 505 -22.62 8.14 -27.50
C GLN A 505 -21.26 8.37 -28.13
N THR A 506 -21.21 8.55 -29.46
CA THR A 506 -19.96 8.78 -30.18
C THR A 506 -19.29 10.08 -29.76
N ALA A 507 -20.03 11.17 -29.56
CA ALA A 507 -19.47 12.44 -29.10
C ALA A 507 -18.81 12.32 -27.70
N PHE A 508 -19.47 11.62 -26.77
CA PHE A 508 -18.93 11.36 -25.42
C PHE A 508 -17.72 10.42 -25.47
N GLU A 509 -17.71 9.43 -26.37
CA GLU A 509 -16.56 8.56 -26.60
C GLU A 509 -15.36 9.33 -27.16
N VAL A 510 -15.59 10.33 -28.03
CA VAL A 510 -14.53 11.23 -28.50
C VAL A 510 -14.00 12.08 -27.35
N ALA A 511 -14.86 12.64 -26.50
CA ALA A 511 -14.43 13.39 -25.32
C ALA A 511 -13.56 12.54 -24.38
N GLY A 512 -14.01 11.33 -24.05
CA GLY A 512 -13.24 10.36 -23.25
C GLY A 512 -11.91 9.97 -23.89
N SER A 513 -11.89 9.78 -25.21
CA SER A 513 -10.67 9.43 -25.97
C SER A 513 -9.65 10.57 -26.03
N LEU A 514 -10.11 11.81 -26.19
CA LEU A 514 -9.25 12.99 -26.16
C LEU A 514 -8.67 13.18 -24.76
N TRP A 515 -9.48 13.02 -23.71
CA TRP A 515 -9.03 13.09 -22.33
C TRP A 515 -8.01 12.00 -21.97
N SER A 516 -8.25 10.75 -22.40
CA SER A 516 -7.37 9.61 -22.12
C SER A 516 -6.01 9.73 -22.81
N THR A 517 -5.95 10.43 -23.94
CA THR A 517 -4.70 10.72 -24.66
C THR A 517 -3.96 11.96 -24.16
N GLY A 518 -4.55 12.70 -23.21
CA GLY A 518 -3.94 13.85 -22.53
C GLY A 518 -4.40 15.22 -23.00
N HIS A 519 -5.36 15.30 -23.94
CA HIS A 519 -5.92 16.58 -24.38
C HIS A 519 -6.72 17.23 -23.25
N THR A 520 -6.84 18.56 -23.30
CA THR A 520 -7.67 19.29 -22.35
C THR A 520 -9.13 19.10 -22.73
N VAL A 521 -9.90 18.49 -21.83
CA VAL A 521 -11.35 18.26 -21.96
C VAL A 521 -11.95 18.51 -20.59
N ASP A 522 -12.98 19.35 -20.51
CA ASP A 522 -13.74 19.55 -19.28
C ASP A 522 -14.83 18.49 -19.14
N LEU A 523 -14.52 17.42 -18.42
CA LEU A 523 -15.43 16.28 -18.25
C LEU A 523 -16.67 16.60 -17.40
N ALA A 524 -16.57 17.58 -16.50
CA ALA A 524 -17.72 18.01 -15.71
C ALA A 524 -18.75 18.70 -16.63
N VAL A 525 -18.29 19.55 -17.55
CA VAL A 525 -19.13 20.16 -18.58
C VAL A 525 -19.65 19.11 -19.57
N VAL A 526 -18.83 18.13 -19.98
CA VAL A 526 -19.28 17.02 -20.84
C VAL A 526 -20.45 16.27 -20.18
N ASN A 527 -20.29 15.83 -18.93
CA ASN A 527 -21.30 15.05 -18.22
C ASN A 527 -22.56 15.87 -17.91
N SER A 528 -22.41 17.17 -17.68
CA SER A 528 -23.55 18.07 -17.47
C SER A 528 -24.18 18.63 -18.75
N SER A 529 -23.72 18.20 -19.93
CA SER A 529 -24.18 18.72 -21.22
C SER A 529 -25.62 18.33 -21.58
N VAL A 530 -26.17 17.31 -20.92
CA VAL A 530 -27.54 16.82 -21.15
C VAL A 530 -28.35 16.81 -19.85
N ASP A 531 -27.74 16.32 -18.76
CA ASP A 531 -28.34 16.28 -17.43
C ASP A 531 -27.69 17.37 -16.55
N THR A 532 -28.50 18.22 -15.91
CA THR A 532 -27.99 19.31 -15.06
C THR A 532 -28.14 19.01 -13.57
N THR A 533 -28.58 17.81 -13.22
CA THR A 533 -28.67 17.37 -11.82
C THR A 533 -27.31 17.44 -11.14
N SER A 534 -27.32 17.85 -9.87
CA SER A 534 -26.09 17.92 -9.09
C SER A 534 -25.61 16.50 -8.75
N PRO A 535 -24.35 16.15 -9.05
CA PRO A 535 -23.86 14.81 -8.79
C PRO A 535 -23.84 14.54 -7.27
N THR A 536 -24.26 13.34 -6.87
CA THR A 536 -24.11 12.87 -5.50
C THR A 536 -22.74 12.23 -5.32
N MET A 537 -22.04 12.56 -4.22
CA MET A 537 -20.75 11.96 -3.91
C MET A 537 -20.91 10.49 -3.48
N ILE A 538 -20.18 9.60 -4.14
CA ILE A 538 -20.08 8.18 -3.75
C ILE A 538 -18.80 8.02 -2.91
N ALA A 539 -18.96 7.69 -1.62
CA ALA A 539 -17.86 7.63 -0.65
C ALA A 539 -17.28 6.21 -0.47
N ASP A 540 -17.90 5.18 -1.04
CA ASP A 540 -17.61 3.76 -0.79
C ASP A 540 -17.03 3.03 -2.01
N LEU A 541 -16.41 3.76 -2.94
CA LEU A 541 -15.66 3.13 -4.02
C LEU A 541 -14.41 2.40 -3.50
N PRO A 542 -14.00 1.27 -4.13
CA PRO A 542 -12.77 0.59 -3.77
C PRO A 542 -11.57 1.55 -3.78
N SER A 543 -10.72 1.44 -2.77
CA SER A 543 -9.47 2.21 -2.71
C SER A 543 -8.57 1.88 -3.89
N TYR A 544 -7.66 2.80 -4.20
CA TYR A 544 -6.66 2.57 -5.23
C TYR A 544 -5.87 1.26 -4.99
N PRO A 545 -5.82 0.33 -5.96
CA PRO A 545 -5.09 -0.93 -5.79
C PRO A 545 -3.58 -0.69 -5.98
N TRP A 546 -2.87 -0.42 -4.87
CA TRP A 546 -1.42 -0.25 -4.87
C TRP A 546 -0.71 -1.50 -5.39
N ASN A 547 0.32 -1.31 -6.23
CA ASN A 547 1.12 -2.41 -6.73
C ASN A 547 2.14 -2.85 -5.67
N HIS A 548 1.85 -3.95 -4.98
CA HIS A 548 2.74 -4.56 -3.98
C HIS A 548 3.61 -5.71 -4.54
N GLN A 549 3.77 -5.83 -5.87
CA GLN A 549 4.62 -6.87 -6.48
C GLN A 549 6.10 -6.74 -6.11
N THR A 550 6.56 -5.51 -5.84
CA THR A 550 7.93 -5.24 -5.38
C THR A 550 7.88 -4.78 -3.93
N SER A 551 8.61 -5.47 -3.07
CA SER A 551 8.78 -5.04 -1.68
C SER A 551 9.88 -3.98 -1.59
N PHE A 552 9.52 -2.79 -1.12
CA PHE A 552 10.46 -1.74 -0.77
C PHE A 552 10.61 -1.68 0.75
N TRP A 553 11.16 -2.75 1.32
CA TRP A 553 11.44 -2.87 2.75
C TRP A 553 12.95 -2.94 2.98
N HIS A 554 13.45 -2.08 3.85
CA HIS A 554 14.80 -2.18 4.39
C HIS A 554 14.69 -2.43 5.88
N GLU A 555 14.77 -3.71 6.27
CA GLU A 555 14.78 -4.09 7.68
C GLU A 555 16.23 -4.26 8.15
N PRO A 556 16.68 -3.45 9.13
CA PRO A 556 18.01 -3.62 9.71
C PRO A 556 18.15 -4.99 10.39
N LEU A 557 19.35 -5.58 10.33
CA LEU A 557 19.61 -6.90 10.90
C LEU A 557 19.28 -6.95 12.40
N GLU A 558 19.43 -5.83 13.14
CA GLU A 558 18.97 -5.67 14.53
C GLU A 558 17.53 -6.18 14.70
N THR A 559 16.67 -5.65 13.83
CA THR A 559 15.22 -5.74 13.97
C THR A 559 14.77 -7.12 13.53
N THR A 560 15.36 -7.63 12.44
CA THR A 560 15.12 -8.99 11.98
C THR A 560 15.54 -10.00 13.04
N GLN A 561 16.73 -9.88 13.64
CA GLN A 561 17.20 -10.80 14.68
C GLN A 561 16.36 -10.72 15.96
N LEU A 562 15.94 -9.51 16.37
CA LEU A 562 15.05 -9.33 17.52
C LEU A 562 13.69 -9.98 17.27
N LYS A 563 13.10 -9.78 16.10
CA LYS A 563 11.82 -10.41 15.69
C LYS A 563 11.93 -11.92 15.55
N GLN A 564 13.06 -12.42 15.08
CA GLN A 564 13.32 -13.84 14.84
C GLN A 564 14.01 -14.54 16.03
N ARG A 565 14.06 -13.90 17.20
CA ARG A 565 14.71 -14.45 18.39
C ARG A 565 14.07 -15.80 18.75
N LYS A 566 14.88 -16.86 18.74
CA LYS A 566 14.41 -18.25 18.94
C LYS A 566 13.96 -18.55 20.36
N HIS A 567 14.61 -17.95 21.35
CA HIS A 567 14.37 -18.22 22.77
C HIS A 567 13.94 -16.94 23.51
N PRO A 568 12.96 -17.04 24.42
CA PRO A 568 12.62 -15.92 25.31
C PRO A 568 13.78 -15.64 26.28
N ARG A 569 13.71 -14.49 26.97
CA ARG A 569 14.60 -14.20 28.10
C ARG A 569 14.41 -15.30 29.17
N HIS A 570 15.51 -15.94 29.56
CA HIS A 570 15.54 -16.93 30.63
C HIS A 570 15.86 -16.27 31.99
N ASP A 571 15.28 -16.76 33.08
CA ASP A 571 15.39 -16.13 34.40
C ASP A 571 16.79 -16.17 35.00
N ILE A 572 17.54 -17.24 34.73
CA ILE A 572 18.95 -17.43 35.13
C ILE A 572 19.93 -16.94 34.05
N LEU A 573 19.88 -17.51 32.83
CA LEU A 573 20.81 -17.21 31.74
C LEU A 573 20.61 -15.81 31.10
N GLY A 574 19.39 -15.28 31.09
CA GLY A 574 19.05 -14.05 30.39
C GLY A 574 18.69 -14.26 28.93
N ALA A 575 18.99 -13.25 28.11
CA ALA A 575 18.72 -13.28 26.67
C ALA A 575 20.03 -13.20 25.89
N ALA A 576 20.06 -13.83 24.72
CA ALA A 576 21.17 -13.74 23.80
C ALA A 576 21.43 -12.28 23.42
N VAL A 577 22.70 -11.87 23.39
CA VAL A 577 23.10 -10.49 23.07
C VAL A 577 22.81 -10.19 21.61
N ASP A 578 22.19 -9.04 21.36
CA ASP A 578 21.95 -8.56 20.00
C ASP A 578 23.32 -8.37 19.30
N TYR A 579 23.43 -8.79 18.04
CA TYR A 579 24.69 -8.73 17.27
C TYR A 579 25.88 -9.54 17.75
N GLN A 580 25.62 -10.63 18.47
CA GLN A 580 26.66 -11.62 18.72
C GLN A 580 27.10 -12.37 17.46
N ASN A 581 28.35 -12.80 17.45
CA ASN A 581 28.85 -13.79 16.50
C ASN A 581 28.19 -15.15 16.83
N ALA A 582 27.56 -15.79 15.84
CA ALA A 582 26.94 -17.10 16.04
C ALA A 582 27.95 -18.20 16.44
N LEU A 583 29.23 -18.03 16.11
CA LEU A 583 30.30 -18.92 16.55
C LEU A 583 30.75 -18.65 17.99
N GLU A 584 30.53 -17.45 18.52
CA GLU A 584 30.92 -17.07 19.88
C GLU A 584 29.75 -16.42 20.62
N PRO A 585 28.69 -17.19 20.90
CA PRO A 585 27.46 -16.64 21.44
C PRO A 585 27.65 -16.17 22.89
N ARG A 586 26.88 -15.16 23.24
CA ARG A 586 26.86 -14.46 24.51
C ARG A 586 25.43 -14.25 24.99
N TRP A 587 25.20 -14.45 26.28
CA TRP A 587 23.92 -14.17 26.93
C TRP A 587 24.12 -13.16 28.04
N ARG A 588 23.23 -12.17 28.09
CA ARG A 588 23.26 -11.08 29.05
C ARG A 588 22.04 -11.13 29.95
N LYS A 589 22.27 -10.93 31.24
CA LYS A 589 21.23 -10.87 32.28
C LYS A 589 21.55 -9.77 33.29
N PHE A 590 20.53 -9.26 33.94
CA PHE A 590 20.66 -8.51 35.19
C PHE A 590 20.04 -9.38 36.29
N LEU A 591 20.87 -9.96 37.16
CA LEU A 591 20.42 -10.74 38.30
C LEU A 591 19.90 -9.78 39.38
N ARG A 592 18.62 -9.93 39.72
CA ARG A 592 17.88 -9.09 40.68
C ARG A 592 17.09 -9.97 41.63
N LEU A 593 17.04 -9.61 42.91
CA LEU A 593 16.21 -10.30 43.89
C LEU A 593 14.72 -10.10 43.61
N SER A 594 14.31 -8.95 43.07
CA SER A 594 12.93 -8.69 42.66
C SER A 594 12.44 -9.58 41.51
N GLU A 595 13.36 -10.13 40.70
CA GLU A 595 13.05 -11.06 39.61
C GLU A 595 13.25 -12.52 40.01
N ASN A 596 14.25 -12.82 40.85
CA ASN A 596 14.63 -14.16 41.29
C ASN A 596 14.80 -14.23 42.82
N PRO A 597 13.71 -14.22 43.61
CA PRO A 597 13.79 -14.08 45.07
C PRO A 597 14.51 -15.22 45.79
N TRP A 598 14.48 -16.43 45.21
CA TRP A 598 15.16 -17.61 45.76
C TRP A 598 16.67 -17.41 45.95
N MET A 599 17.31 -16.48 45.21
CA MET A 599 18.74 -16.20 45.38
C MET A 599 19.09 -15.66 46.77
N ALA A 600 18.16 -14.97 47.43
CA ALA A 600 18.37 -14.42 48.77
C ALA A 600 18.63 -15.50 49.82
N ASP A 601 18.17 -16.73 49.57
CA ASP A 601 18.32 -17.87 50.48
C ASP A 601 19.69 -18.56 50.37
N HIS A 602 20.60 -18.09 49.52
CA HIS A 602 21.96 -18.63 49.43
C HIS A 602 22.98 -17.61 49.96
N VAL A 603 23.27 -17.69 51.27
CA VAL A 603 24.12 -16.74 51.98
C VAL A 603 25.46 -17.39 52.32
N VAL A 604 26.55 -16.79 51.85
CA VAL A 604 27.92 -17.25 52.15
C VAL A 604 28.65 -16.14 52.90
N ALA A 605 29.15 -16.46 54.10
CA ALA A 605 29.85 -15.51 54.98
C ALA A 605 29.08 -14.18 55.18
N GLY A 606 27.75 -14.25 55.32
CA GLY A 606 26.88 -13.10 55.56
C GLY A 606 26.45 -12.30 54.32
N SER A 607 26.96 -12.62 53.13
CA SER A 607 26.56 -11.98 51.86
C SER A 607 25.67 -12.89 51.01
N ILE A 608 24.71 -12.32 50.28
CA ILE A 608 23.94 -13.05 49.27
C ILE A 608 24.87 -13.35 48.09
N VAL A 609 25.14 -14.62 47.85
CA VAL A 609 26.07 -15.07 46.81
C VAL A 609 25.32 -15.95 45.84
N PHE A 610 25.43 -15.66 44.54
CA PHE A 610 24.87 -16.54 43.52
C PHE A 610 25.59 -17.89 43.55
N PRO A 611 24.84 -19.00 43.66
CA PRO A 611 25.43 -20.32 43.90
C PRO A 611 26.32 -20.78 42.75
N ALA A 612 27.33 -21.59 43.07
CA ALA A 612 28.15 -22.28 42.06
C ALA A 612 27.28 -23.13 41.12
N ALA A 613 26.25 -23.78 41.68
CA ALA A 613 25.20 -24.45 40.93
C ALA A 613 24.48 -23.52 39.94
N GLY A 614 24.20 -22.28 40.30
CA GLY A 614 23.57 -21.30 39.42
C GLY A 614 24.44 -20.93 38.22
N MET A 615 25.75 -20.79 38.45
CA MET A 615 26.72 -20.58 37.36
C MET A 615 26.79 -21.79 36.43
N LEU A 616 26.73 -23.01 36.96
CA LEU A 616 26.68 -24.21 36.13
C LEU A 616 25.39 -24.25 35.30
N VAL A 617 24.23 -23.96 35.90
CA VAL A 617 22.93 -23.93 35.20
C VAL A 617 22.92 -22.88 34.09
N MET A 618 23.58 -21.72 34.25
CA MET A 618 23.76 -20.78 33.13
C MET A 618 24.42 -21.45 31.92
N ALA A 619 25.51 -22.18 32.15
CA ALA A 619 26.22 -22.88 31.08
C ALA A 619 25.40 -24.07 30.52
N THR A 620 24.68 -24.80 31.37
CA THR A 620 23.76 -25.89 30.97
C THR A 620 22.65 -25.36 30.05
N GLU A 621 22.02 -24.24 30.39
CA GLU A 621 20.98 -23.63 29.55
C GLU A 621 21.54 -23.08 28.24
N ALA A 622 22.77 -22.58 28.23
CA ALA A 622 23.43 -22.17 27.00
C ALA A 622 23.75 -23.37 26.11
N ALA A 623 24.25 -24.47 26.68
CA ALA A 623 24.47 -25.72 25.96
C ALA A 623 23.17 -26.25 25.33
N ARG A 624 22.04 -26.14 26.06
CA ARG A 624 20.72 -26.50 25.55
C ARG A 624 20.25 -25.59 24.41
N GLN A 625 20.49 -24.28 24.48
CA GLN A 625 20.15 -23.34 23.41
C GLN A 625 21.06 -23.47 22.17
N LEU A 626 22.25 -24.04 22.34
CA LEU A 626 23.19 -24.33 21.24
C LEU A 626 23.06 -25.74 20.66
N ALA A 627 22.25 -26.58 21.29
CA ALA A 627 22.05 -27.95 20.83
C ALA A 627 21.44 -28.00 19.42
N ASP A 628 21.72 -29.08 18.71
CA ASP A 628 21.14 -29.36 17.41
C ASP A 628 19.61 -29.54 17.55
N ASN A 629 18.84 -28.64 16.95
CA ASN A 629 17.39 -28.65 17.01
C ASN A 629 16.75 -29.91 16.39
N GLN A 630 17.52 -30.73 15.65
CA GLN A 630 17.04 -31.95 15.01
C GLN A 630 17.33 -33.23 15.82
N ALA A 631 18.04 -33.14 16.94
CA ALA A 631 18.45 -34.31 17.72
C ALA A 631 18.04 -34.20 19.19
N ASN A 632 17.69 -35.34 19.80
CA ASN A 632 17.36 -35.38 21.22
C ASN A 632 18.64 -35.34 22.06
N ILE A 633 18.66 -34.44 23.06
CA ILE A 633 19.76 -34.32 24.01
C ILE A 633 19.69 -35.51 24.99
N LYS A 634 20.77 -36.29 25.08
CA LYS A 634 20.97 -37.35 26.10
C LYS A 634 21.41 -36.73 27.43
N GLY A 635 22.27 -35.71 27.37
CA GLY A 635 22.77 -34.98 28.54
C GLY A 635 23.84 -33.95 28.16
N ILE A 636 24.36 -33.23 29.15
CA ILE A 636 25.44 -32.25 28.99
C ILE A 636 26.60 -32.66 29.87
N GLU A 637 27.78 -32.75 29.25
CA GLU A 637 29.03 -33.09 29.92
C GLU A 637 29.89 -31.83 30.06
N PHE A 638 30.55 -31.67 31.20
CA PHE A 638 31.46 -30.58 31.49
C PHE A 638 32.82 -31.10 31.92
N GLN A 639 33.86 -30.34 31.60
CA GLN A 639 35.24 -30.58 32.01
C GLN A 639 35.90 -29.32 32.55
N ASP A 640 36.80 -29.52 33.52
CA ASP A 640 37.68 -28.49 34.08
C ASP A 640 36.96 -27.22 34.54
N ILE A 641 35.83 -27.38 35.24
CA ILE A 641 35.10 -26.24 35.79
C ILE A 641 35.91 -25.64 36.92
N ARG A 642 36.13 -24.31 36.85
CA ARG A 642 36.82 -23.53 37.87
C ARG A 642 35.93 -22.37 38.30
N PHE A 643 35.64 -22.29 39.60
CA PHE A 643 35.03 -21.14 40.23
C PHE A 643 36.16 -20.29 40.82
N MET A 644 36.40 -19.12 40.25
CA MET A 644 37.52 -18.26 40.62
C MET A 644 37.13 -17.25 41.69
N ARG A 645 35.89 -16.75 41.65
CA ARG A 645 35.35 -15.73 42.56
C ARG A 645 33.85 -15.90 42.76
N GLY A 646 33.38 -15.72 43.99
CA GLY A 646 31.95 -15.64 44.29
C GLY A 646 31.28 -14.45 43.59
N VAL A 647 30.01 -14.59 43.23
CA VAL A 647 29.19 -13.55 42.61
C VAL A 647 28.27 -12.98 43.69
N VAL A 648 28.62 -11.82 44.25
CA VAL A 648 27.80 -11.17 45.29
C VAL A 648 26.64 -10.43 44.62
N ILE A 649 25.41 -10.71 45.05
CA ILE A 649 24.20 -10.12 44.48
C ILE A 649 23.81 -8.89 45.30
N PRO A 650 23.80 -7.68 44.71
CA PRO A 650 23.40 -6.47 45.42
C PRO A 650 21.88 -6.45 45.62
N ASP A 651 21.45 -5.93 46.77
CA ASP A 651 20.06 -5.65 47.08
C ASP A 651 19.66 -4.27 46.53
N GLU A 652 19.77 -4.11 45.21
CA GLU A 652 19.44 -2.87 44.49
C GLU A 652 18.58 -3.17 43.25
N GLU A 653 17.70 -2.24 42.88
CA GLU A 653 16.80 -2.39 41.73
C GLU A 653 17.54 -2.57 40.40
N ARG A 654 18.75 -2.00 40.26
CA ARG A 654 19.60 -2.21 39.08
C ARG A 654 19.96 -3.69 38.91
N GLY A 655 20.24 -4.38 40.02
CA GLY A 655 20.81 -5.72 40.07
C GLY A 655 22.26 -5.79 39.56
N LEU A 656 22.77 -7.01 39.47
CA LEU A 656 24.11 -7.29 38.93
C LEU A 656 24.02 -7.69 37.46
N GLU A 657 24.72 -6.97 36.59
CA GLU A 657 24.86 -7.38 35.19
C GLU A 657 25.78 -8.59 35.09
N THR A 658 25.32 -9.64 34.41
CA THR A 658 26.08 -10.85 34.11
C THR A 658 26.11 -11.15 32.62
N LEU A 659 27.21 -11.75 32.19
CA LEU A 659 27.47 -12.15 30.81
C LEU A 659 28.04 -13.58 30.82
N LEU A 660 27.36 -14.50 30.14
CA LEU A 660 27.96 -15.77 29.74
C LEU A 660 28.51 -15.61 28.33
N GLN A 661 29.77 -15.96 28.13
CA GLN A 661 30.38 -16.08 26.80
C GLN A 661 30.73 -17.54 26.55
N VAL A 662 30.43 -18.01 25.34
CA VAL A 662 30.77 -19.35 24.86
C VAL A 662 31.54 -19.23 23.55
N SER A 663 32.52 -20.09 23.31
CA SER A 663 33.22 -20.23 22.03
C SER A 663 33.65 -21.69 21.83
N PRO A 664 33.98 -22.15 20.61
CA PRO A 664 34.55 -23.47 20.40
C PRO A 664 35.84 -23.65 21.23
N HIS A 665 36.03 -24.83 21.80
CA HIS A 665 37.23 -25.15 22.56
C HIS A 665 38.41 -25.36 21.59
N PRO A 666 39.56 -24.68 21.78
CA PRO A 666 40.66 -24.71 20.82
C PRO A 666 41.36 -26.07 20.70
N GLY A 667 41.31 -26.89 21.76
CA GLY A 667 42.00 -28.17 21.83
C GLY A 667 41.12 -29.42 21.90
N MET A 668 39.79 -29.27 21.93
CA MET A 668 38.85 -30.39 22.10
C MET A 668 37.75 -30.27 21.03
N PRO A 669 37.85 -31.00 19.91
CA PRO A 669 36.85 -30.94 18.85
C PRO A 669 35.45 -31.25 19.38
N GLY A 670 34.46 -30.46 18.98
CA GLY A 670 33.06 -30.60 19.42
C GLY A 670 32.75 -30.02 20.81
N TRP A 671 33.76 -29.71 21.61
CA TRP A 671 33.59 -29.04 22.90
C TRP A 671 33.52 -27.52 22.72
N TYR A 672 32.81 -26.88 23.64
CA TYR A 672 32.80 -25.44 23.82
C TYR A 672 33.54 -25.07 25.10
N GLN A 673 34.26 -23.96 25.09
CA GLN A 673 34.73 -23.30 26.31
C GLN A 673 33.76 -22.18 26.68
N PHE A 674 33.60 -21.92 27.97
CA PHE A 674 32.76 -20.83 28.45
C PHE A 674 33.42 -20.00 29.56
N GLY A 675 32.96 -18.77 29.70
CA GLY A 675 33.31 -17.87 30.79
C GLY A 675 32.08 -17.12 31.29
N ILE A 676 31.94 -17.01 32.62
CA ILE A 676 30.87 -16.25 33.27
C ILE A 676 31.48 -15.00 33.89
N PHE A 677 30.94 -13.86 33.52
CA PHE A 677 31.42 -12.54 33.92
C PHE A 677 30.31 -11.73 34.58
N SER A 678 30.68 -10.77 35.43
CA SER A 678 29.77 -9.74 35.92
C SER A 678 30.36 -8.35 35.76
N LEU A 679 29.49 -7.34 35.69
CA LEU A 679 29.85 -5.92 35.65
C LEU A 679 29.18 -5.19 36.83
N PRO A 680 29.89 -5.00 37.96
CA PRO A 680 29.42 -4.18 39.06
C PRO A 680 29.22 -2.71 38.65
N SER A 681 28.36 -1.99 39.38
CA SER A 681 28.12 -0.56 39.13
C SER A 681 29.42 0.26 39.24
N GLY A 682 29.81 0.97 38.18
CA GLY A 682 31.03 1.77 38.13
C GLY A 682 32.35 0.97 38.14
N GLY A 683 32.28 -0.36 38.02
CA GLY A 683 33.44 -1.26 38.03
C GLY A 683 33.89 -1.72 36.63
N ALA A 684 34.81 -2.70 36.62
CA ALA A 684 35.24 -3.42 35.43
C ALA A 684 34.66 -4.85 35.42
N TRP A 685 34.71 -5.52 34.27
CA TRP A 685 34.28 -6.90 34.13
C TRP A 685 35.10 -7.84 35.04
N ILE A 686 34.41 -8.69 35.80
CA ILE A 686 35.00 -9.69 36.69
C ILE A 686 34.62 -11.07 36.17
N GLN A 687 35.62 -11.92 35.91
CA GLN A 687 35.39 -13.33 35.59
C GLN A 687 35.20 -14.14 36.87
N HIS A 688 34.11 -14.90 36.94
CA HIS A 688 33.72 -15.69 38.11
C HIS A 688 33.91 -17.18 37.90
N ALA A 689 33.58 -17.68 36.71
CA ALA A 689 33.72 -19.09 36.38
C ALA A 689 34.21 -19.29 34.95
N LYS A 690 34.84 -20.44 34.71
CA LYS A 690 35.18 -20.95 33.38
C LYS A 690 35.16 -22.47 33.38
N GLY A 691 35.01 -23.05 32.19
CA GLY A 691 35.09 -24.50 31.98
C GLY A 691 34.85 -24.83 30.52
N ALA A 692 34.76 -26.12 30.23
CA ALA A 692 34.34 -26.62 28.92
C ALA A 692 33.07 -27.46 29.05
N PHE A 693 32.27 -27.53 27.98
CA PHE A 693 31.12 -28.42 27.90
C PHE A 693 30.92 -28.99 26.50
N ILE A 694 30.22 -30.12 26.42
CA ILE A 694 29.71 -30.71 25.18
C ILE A 694 28.29 -31.23 25.41
N THR A 695 27.43 -31.05 24.41
CA THR A 695 26.08 -31.62 24.40
C THR A 695 26.14 -33.02 23.80
N ARG A 696 25.64 -34.03 24.52
CA ARG A 696 25.56 -35.43 24.08
C ARG A 696 24.16 -35.74 23.54
N TYR A 697 24.07 -36.52 22.48
CA TYR A 697 22.81 -36.85 21.80
C TYR A 697 22.46 -38.35 21.90
N GLU A 698 21.20 -38.71 21.73
CA GLU A 698 20.74 -40.11 21.86
C GLU A 698 21.15 -41.03 20.69
N ASP A 699 21.19 -40.49 19.46
CA ASP A 699 21.33 -41.27 18.22
C ASP A 699 22.72 -41.20 17.54
N ARG A 700 23.73 -40.65 18.22
CA ARG A 700 25.11 -40.58 17.71
C ARG A 700 25.96 -41.60 18.46
N GLU A 701 26.82 -42.34 17.74
CA GLU A 701 27.89 -43.16 18.35
C GLU A 701 28.89 -42.19 19.03
N ASP A 702 28.49 -41.67 20.18
CA ASP A 702 29.33 -40.85 21.04
C ASP A 702 30.06 -41.79 22.00
N ASP A 703 31.40 -41.76 21.98
CA ASP A 703 32.26 -42.46 22.94
C ASP A 703 31.75 -42.18 24.37
N GLU A 704 31.14 -43.19 24.98
CA GLU A 704 30.41 -43.04 26.24
C GLU A 704 31.37 -42.69 27.38
N HIS A 705 31.01 -41.68 28.17
CA HIS A 705 31.46 -41.56 29.56
C HIS A 705 30.83 -42.71 30.37
N ASN A 706 31.37 -43.91 30.19
CA ASN A 706 30.87 -45.12 30.85
C ASN A 706 31.37 -45.17 32.30
N LEU A 707 30.69 -44.42 33.17
CA LEU A 707 30.64 -44.78 34.58
C LEU A 707 30.27 -46.26 34.66
N ASN A 708 31.11 -47.06 35.30
CA ASN A 708 30.76 -48.44 35.64
C ASN A 708 29.64 -48.39 36.69
N TRP A 709 28.40 -48.29 36.20
CA TRP A 709 27.21 -48.09 37.01
C TRP A 709 26.97 -49.25 37.97
N GLU A 710 27.25 -50.48 37.54
CA GLU A 710 27.14 -51.67 38.39
C GLU A 710 28.07 -51.57 39.61
N ALA A 711 29.34 -51.24 39.40
CA ALA A 711 30.30 -51.06 40.50
C ALA A 711 29.99 -49.83 41.38
N ALA A 712 29.43 -48.76 40.80
CA ALA A 712 28.95 -47.61 41.57
C ALA A 712 27.74 -47.99 42.44
N LEU A 713 26.79 -48.74 41.89
CA LEU A 713 25.56 -49.17 42.56
C LEU A 713 25.84 -50.11 43.75
N GLU A 714 26.79 -51.04 43.62
CA GLU A 714 27.23 -51.88 44.74
C GLU A 714 27.78 -51.04 45.91
N ARG A 715 28.61 -50.03 45.61
CA ARG A 715 29.17 -49.12 46.62
C ARG A 715 28.10 -48.24 47.25
N ILE A 716 27.14 -47.76 46.47
CA ILE A 716 25.99 -46.99 46.95
C ILE A 716 25.16 -47.84 47.92
N LYS A 717 24.80 -49.07 47.53
CA LYS A 717 24.04 -50.00 48.38
C LYS A 717 24.78 -50.31 49.69
N ASN A 718 26.09 -50.52 49.63
CA ASN A 718 26.93 -50.70 50.82
C ASN A 718 26.89 -49.45 51.73
N THR A 719 26.93 -48.26 51.16
CA THR A 719 26.84 -47.00 51.92
C THR A 719 25.50 -46.86 52.62
N GLN A 720 24.40 -47.24 51.96
CA GLN A 720 23.05 -47.22 52.54
C GLN A 720 22.90 -48.20 53.71
N THR A 721 23.58 -49.34 53.70
CA THR A 721 23.49 -50.34 54.78
C THR A 721 24.36 -50.00 55.99
N VAL A 722 25.51 -49.35 55.78
CA VAL A 722 26.47 -49.04 56.87
C VAL A 722 26.36 -47.61 57.41
N GLY A 723 25.70 -46.70 56.68
CA GLY A 723 25.54 -45.31 57.06
C GLY A 723 24.61 -45.14 58.28
N LYS A 724 25.02 -44.31 59.23
CA LYS A 724 24.21 -43.93 60.39
C LYS A 724 23.51 -42.61 60.13
N MET A 725 22.18 -42.61 60.27
CA MET A 725 21.37 -41.42 60.10
C MET A 725 21.73 -40.37 61.16
N ALA A 726 22.00 -39.15 60.70
CA ALA A 726 22.28 -38.00 61.56
C ALA A 726 21.11 -37.02 61.57
N ASP A 727 21.11 -36.09 62.54
CA ASP A 727 20.12 -35.03 62.61
C ASP A 727 20.38 -33.99 61.51
N VAL A 728 19.41 -33.82 60.60
CA VAL A 728 19.46 -32.84 59.51
C VAL A 728 19.63 -31.42 60.04
N ARG A 729 19.07 -31.09 61.22
CA ARG A 729 19.26 -29.77 61.83
C ARG A 729 20.71 -29.53 62.19
N GLN A 730 21.37 -30.51 62.80
CA GLN A 730 22.80 -30.43 63.12
C GLN A 730 23.66 -30.31 61.86
N ALA A 731 23.34 -31.05 60.80
CA ALA A 731 24.05 -30.92 59.53
C ALA A 731 23.91 -29.52 58.91
N ARG A 732 22.73 -28.91 58.99
CA ARG A 732 22.48 -27.53 58.54
C ARG A 732 23.19 -26.50 59.41
N GLU A 733 23.15 -26.66 60.73
CA GLU A 733 23.88 -25.81 61.68
C GLU A 733 25.39 -25.87 61.41
N TRP A 734 25.93 -27.05 61.13
CA TRP A 734 27.34 -27.20 60.75
C TRP A 734 27.67 -26.53 59.42
N LEU A 735 26.83 -26.69 58.39
CA LEU A 735 26.99 -25.97 57.11
C LEU A 735 27.00 -24.44 57.31
N SER A 736 26.17 -23.93 58.21
CA SER A 736 26.10 -22.50 58.51
C SER A 736 27.29 -22.00 59.35
N GLN A 737 27.57 -22.64 60.49
CA GLN A 737 28.54 -22.16 61.49
C GLN A 737 29.98 -22.48 61.10
N THR A 738 30.22 -23.68 60.60
CA THR A 738 31.55 -24.11 60.16
C THR A 738 31.69 -23.87 58.67
N GLY A 739 30.75 -24.40 57.87
CA GLY A 739 30.71 -24.33 56.40
C GLY A 739 30.69 -22.92 55.80
N GLY A 740 30.26 -21.93 56.60
CA GLY A 740 30.06 -20.55 56.17
C GLY A 740 28.90 -20.36 55.19
N LEU A 741 28.05 -21.38 55.02
CA LEU A 741 26.92 -21.42 54.09
C LEU A 741 25.61 -21.47 54.87
N ALA A 742 24.94 -20.34 54.99
CA ALA A 742 23.60 -20.24 55.56
C ALA A 742 22.56 -20.37 54.45
N VAL A 743 21.78 -21.46 54.51
CA VAL A 743 20.73 -21.77 53.52
C VAL A 743 19.33 -21.43 54.04
N GLY A 744 18.63 -20.56 53.33
CA GLY A 744 17.22 -20.26 53.51
C GLY A 744 16.30 -21.33 52.89
N PRO A 745 14.97 -21.16 53.01
CA PRO A 745 13.99 -22.16 52.61
C PRO A 745 14.17 -22.75 51.20
N ALA A 746 14.54 -21.94 50.20
CA ALA A 746 14.70 -22.40 48.83
C ALA A 746 15.86 -23.39 48.64
N PHE A 747 16.91 -23.32 49.46
CA PHE A 747 18.10 -24.20 49.41
C PHE A 747 18.07 -25.32 50.46
N GLN A 748 17.03 -25.39 51.28
CA GLN A 748 16.83 -26.45 52.28
C GLN A 748 16.28 -27.74 51.66
N THR A 749 16.94 -28.24 50.62
CA THR A 749 16.54 -29.44 49.87
C THR A 749 16.78 -30.73 50.65
N ILE A 750 17.74 -30.75 51.58
CA ILE A 750 18.12 -31.92 52.37
C ILE A 750 17.00 -32.31 53.36
N THR A 751 16.48 -33.53 53.24
CA THR A 751 15.46 -34.13 54.12
C THR A 751 16.01 -35.26 55.01
N GLY A 752 17.15 -35.85 54.65
CA GLY A 752 17.83 -36.87 55.45
C GLY A 752 19.32 -36.96 55.10
N VAL A 753 20.18 -37.28 56.07
CA VAL A 753 21.62 -37.46 55.84
C VAL A 753 22.16 -38.58 56.72
N SER A 754 23.00 -39.44 56.14
CA SER A 754 23.64 -40.56 56.82
C SER A 754 25.14 -40.57 56.54
N PHE A 755 25.93 -40.73 57.60
CA PHE A 755 27.41 -40.74 57.54
C PHE A 755 27.94 -42.16 57.79
N CYS A 756 29.03 -42.52 57.10
CA CYS A 756 29.77 -43.74 57.39
C CYS A 756 30.93 -43.45 58.35
N ASP A 757 31.05 -44.21 59.44
CA ASP A 757 32.06 -43.95 60.48
C ASP A 757 33.50 -44.30 60.04
N LEU A 758 33.66 -45.34 59.22
CA LEU A 758 34.96 -45.92 58.85
C LEU A 758 35.47 -45.47 57.48
N GLU A 759 34.60 -44.84 56.68
CA GLU A 759 34.92 -44.42 55.32
C GLU A 759 34.27 -43.07 55.03
N PRO A 760 34.93 -42.17 54.28
CA PRO A 760 34.45 -40.82 54.02
C PRO A 760 33.34 -40.81 52.95
N ARG A 761 32.24 -41.50 53.26
CA ARG A 761 31.07 -41.71 52.41
C ARG A 761 29.81 -41.17 53.09
N ILE A 762 28.96 -40.53 52.30
CA ILE A 762 27.67 -39.99 52.73
C ILE A 762 26.57 -40.50 51.80
N TRP A 763 25.41 -40.73 52.39
CA TRP A 763 24.14 -40.89 51.69
C TRP A 763 23.17 -39.81 52.16
N LEU A 764 22.53 -39.14 51.22
CA LEU A 764 21.71 -37.96 51.46
C LEU A 764 20.39 -38.13 50.70
N SER A 765 19.27 -37.83 51.37
CA SER A 765 17.94 -37.75 50.74
C SER A 765 17.50 -36.30 50.70
N GLY A 766 16.93 -35.88 49.58
CA GLY A 766 16.47 -34.52 49.36
C GLY A 766 15.14 -34.45 48.64
N VAL A 767 14.60 -33.24 48.55
CA VAL A 767 13.36 -32.92 47.83
C VAL A 767 13.57 -31.69 46.96
N VAL A 768 13.00 -31.70 45.76
CA VAL A 768 13.04 -30.52 44.87
C VAL A 768 12.16 -29.41 45.43
N THR A 769 12.73 -28.22 45.61
CA THR A 769 12.02 -27.07 46.19
C THR A 769 11.12 -26.37 45.17
N ASN A 770 9.99 -25.85 45.61
CA ASN A 770 9.05 -25.10 44.76
C ASN A 770 9.41 -23.60 44.72
N THR A 771 10.45 -23.26 43.95
CA THR A 771 10.91 -21.87 43.81
C THR A 771 9.92 -20.98 43.07
N LYS A 772 9.16 -21.56 42.13
CA LYS A 772 8.11 -20.87 41.36
C LYS A 772 7.09 -20.15 42.21
N GLN A 773 6.74 -20.69 43.39
CA GLN A 773 5.79 -20.03 44.32
C GLN A 773 6.30 -18.68 44.83
N SER A 774 7.62 -18.49 44.92
CA SER A 774 8.23 -17.24 45.37
C SER A 774 8.44 -16.22 44.23
N MET A 775 8.32 -16.65 42.97
CA MET A 775 8.59 -15.80 41.80
C MET A 775 7.45 -14.81 41.52
N PRO A 776 7.73 -13.61 40.97
CA PRO A 776 6.70 -12.68 40.55
C PRO A 776 5.67 -13.32 39.60
N PHE A 777 4.39 -13.16 39.91
CA PHE A 777 3.28 -13.77 39.16
C PHE A 777 3.32 -15.30 39.07
N GLU A 778 4.08 -15.96 39.95
CA GLU A 778 4.30 -17.42 39.94
C GLU A 778 4.79 -17.95 38.59
N LYS A 779 5.66 -17.18 37.91
CA LYS A 779 6.26 -17.55 36.62
C LYS A 779 7.74 -17.81 36.78
N GLU A 780 8.19 -18.93 36.22
CA GLU A 780 9.59 -19.36 36.21
C GLU A 780 9.92 -20.00 34.85
N SER A 781 11.11 -19.73 34.33
CA SER A 781 11.65 -20.29 33.10
C SER A 781 11.96 -21.77 33.29
N SER A 782 11.64 -22.58 32.27
CA SER A 782 12.03 -23.98 32.26
C SER A 782 13.55 -24.12 32.23
N SER A 783 14.12 -24.84 33.19
CA SER A 783 15.54 -25.18 33.26
C SER A 783 15.75 -26.70 33.30
N PHE A 784 16.89 -27.17 32.79
CA PHE A 784 17.32 -28.56 32.85
C PHE A 784 17.39 -29.08 34.30
N ILE A 785 17.87 -28.22 35.20
CA ILE A 785 17.81 -28.39 36.66
C ILE A 785 17.84 -27.02 37.32
N HIS A 786 17.02 -26.84 38.36
CA HIS A 786 17.03 -25.61 39.12
C HIS A 786 18.29 -25.52 40.01
N PRO A 787 18.95 -24.34 40.14
CA PRO A 787 20.16 -24.18 40.95
C PRO A 787 20.03 -24.68 42.39
N THR A 788 18.87 -24.54 43.03
CA THR A 788 18.63 -24.98 44.41
C THR A 788 18.76 -26.50 44.57
N THR A 789 18.26 -27.27 43.60
CA THR A 789 18.36 -28.73 43.59
C THR A 789 19.79 -29.18 43.30
N LEU A 790 20.43 -28.57 42.30
CA LEU A 790 21.79 -28.89 41.91
C LEU A 790 22.80 -28.61 43.04
N ASP A 791 22.57 -27.54 43.81
CA ASP A 791 23.43 -27.14 44.93
C ASP A 791 23.50 -28.21 46.03
N CYS A 792 22.49 -29.10 46.13
CA CYS A 792 22.52 -30.23 47.06
C CYS A 792 23.76 -31.13 46.87
N LEU A 793 24.28 -31.28 45.64
CA LEU A 793 25.50 -32.06 45.40
C LEU A 793 26.74 -31.35 45.98
N PHE A 794 26.79 -30.01 45.91
CA PHE A 794 27.85 -29.23 46.55
C PHE A 794 27.73 -29.27 48.07
N GLN A 795 26.52 -29.13 48.62
CA GLN A 795 26.27 -29.30 50.06
C GLN A 795 26.69 -30.71 50.54
N SER A 796 26.42 -31.75 49.75
CA SER A 796 26.86 -33.13 50.05
C SER A 796 28.39 -33.26 50.03
N ALA A 797 29.07 -32.63 49.06
CA ALA A 797 30.53 -32.59 49.01
C ALA A 797 31.12 -31.88 50.25
N LEU A 798 30.53 -30.76 50.69
CA LEU A 798 30.93 -30.07 51.92
C LEU A 798 30.79 -30.96 53.14
N LEU A 799 29.62 -31.59 53.31
CA LEU A 799 29.34 -32.49 54.42
C LEU A 799 30.28 -33.71 54.42
N SER A 800 30.71 -34.20 53.25
CA SER A 800 31.63 -35.35 53.11
C SER A 800 33.05 -35.11 53.66
N CYS A 801 33.39 -33.85 53.92
CA CYS A 801 34.62 -33.46 54.60
C CYS A 801 34.45 -33.26 56.11
N SER A 802 33.23 -33.38 56.61
CA SER A 802 32.97 -33.34 58.04
C SER A 802 33.29 -34.72 58.63
N ASN A 803 34.23 -34.79 59.57
CA ASN A 803 34.41 -36.01 60.36
C ASN A 803 33.21 -36.11 61.32
N ALA A 804 32.08 -36.65 60.86
CA ALA A 804 30.81 -36.66 61.59
C ALA A 804 30.46 -35.30 62.24
N LEU A 805 30.57 -34.21 61.48
CA LEU A 805 30.33 -32.81 61.90
C LEU A 805 31.32 -32.22 62.93
N SER A 806 32.46 -32.87 63.22
CA SER A 806 33.43 -32.39 64.24
C SER A 806 34.59 -31.52 63.71
N SER A 807 34.76 -31.38 62.39
CA SER A 807 35.83 -30.55 61.81
C SER A 807 35.43 -29.07 61.80
N ASN A 808 36.41 -28.16 61.98
CA ASN A 808 36.21 -26.70 62.01
C ASN A 808 36.76 -25.97 60.75
N ASN A 809 37.25 -26.71 59.75
CA ASN A 809 37.77 -26.14 58.51
C ASN A 809 36.74 -26.30 57.39
N ALA A 810 36.12 -25.20 56.98
CA ALA A 810 35.27 -25.19 55.80
C ALA A 810 35.95 -24.60 54.58
N ASN A 811 35.69 -25.25 53.46
CA ASN A 811 36.14 -24.89 52.13
C ASN A 811 34.91 -24.96 51.23
N ILE A 812 34.72 -24.00 50.34
CA ILE A 812 33.62 -23.94 49.38
C ILE A 812 34.04 -24.50 48.01
N PRO A 813 33.10 -24.83 47.12
CA PRO A 813 33.44 -25.34 45.79
C PRO A 813 34.27 -24.33 44.99
N VAL A 814 35.49 -24.73 44.58
CA VAL A 814 36.40 -23.94 43.72
C VAL A 814 36.56 -24.55 42.33
N GLY A 815 36.01 -25.73 42.10
CA GLY A 815 35.98 -26.37 40.79
C GLY A 815 35.45 -27.79 40.82
N VAL A 816 35.27 -28.37 39.64
CA VAL A 816 34.88 -29.78 39.44
C VAL A 816 35.61 -30.29 38.20
N ASP A 817 36.21 -31.48 38.28
CA ASP A 817 36.99 -32.04 37.17
C ASP A 817 36.08 -32.47 36.02
N ASN A 818 35.08 -33.33 36.29
CA ASN A 818 34.07 -33.72 35.29
C ASN A 818 32.66 -33.62 35.87
N ILE A 819 31.70 -33.21 35.05
CA ILE A 819 30.27 -33.26 35.39
C ILE A 819 29.49 -33.87 34.25
N TYR A 820 28.53 -34.74 34.55
CA TYR A 820 27.52 -35.15 33.61
C TYR A 820 26.13 -34.84 34.16
N ILE A 821 25.28 -34.20 33.37
CA ILE A 821 23.87 -33.90 33.69
C ILE A 821 22.99 -34.56 32.62
N SER A 822 22.23 -35.58 33.00
CA SER A 822 21.34 -36.30 32.07
C SER A 822 20.07 -35.49 31.77
N ASN A 823 19.60 -35.53 30.52
CA ASN A 823 18.29 -34.97 30.14
C ASN A 823 17.10 -35.80 30.65
N LYS A 824 17.35 -37.05 31.08
CA LYS A 824 16.32 -37.91 31.66
C LYS A 824 15.90 -37.46 33.06
N PHE A 825 16.65 -36.53 33.65
CA PHE A 825 16.37 -35.95 34.94
C PHE A 825 15.50 -34.69 34.77
N GLN A 826 14.20 -34.82 35.03
CA GLN A 826 13.22 -33.71 34.96
C GLN A 826 12.34 -33.65 36.21
N PRO A 827 12.94 -33.48 37.40
CA PRO A 827 12.21 -33.64 38.63
C PRO A 827 11.20 -32.50 38.83
N GLN A 828 10.04 -32.82 39.39
CA GLN A 828 9.01 -31.83 39.72
C GLN A 828 9.17 -31.32 41.16
N PRO A 829 8.68 -30.11 41.48
CA PRO A 829 8.65 -29.64 42.86
C PRO A 829 7.97 -30.66 43.80
N GLY A 830 8.64 -30.99 44.91
CA GLY A 830 8.20 -32.02 45.86
C GLY A 830 8.70 -33.43 45.55
N GLU A 831 9.33 -33.68 44.40
CA GLU A 831 9.85 -35.01 44.05
C GLU A 831 11.11 -35.34 44.88
N PRO A 832 11.19 -36.54 45.48
CA PRO A 832 12.36 -36.96 46.24
C PRO A 832 13.51 -37.37 45.32
N PHE A 833 14.73 -37.07 45.75
CA PHE A 833 15.95 -37.55 45.11
C PHE A 833 16.98 -37.96 46.16
N VAL A 834 17.99 -38.71 45.75
CA VAL A 834 19.07 -39.17 46.63
C VAL A 834 20.42 -38.79 46.05
N VAL A 835 21.38 -38.53 46.93
CA VAL A 835 22.76 -38.22 46.59
C VAL A 835 23.68 -39.14 47.36
N HIS A 836 24.63 -39.75 46.67
CA HIS A 836 25.73 -40.49 47.24
C HIS A 836 27.01 -39.71 47.02
N THR A 837 27.79 -39.51 48.07
CA THR A 837 29.07 -38.82 47.97
C THR A 837 30.19 -39.64 48.59
N GLU A 838 31.29 -39.79 47.86
CA GLU A 838 32.54 -40.39 48.32
C GLU A 838 33.66 -39.34 48.24
N ASN A 839 34.37 -39.12 49.34
CA ASN A 839 35.47 -38.17 49.38
C ASN A 839 36.82 -38.87 49.43
N LYS A 840 37.76 -38.44 48.58
CA LYS A 840 39.14 -38.93 48.58
C LYS A 840 40.10 -37.79 48.84
N TRP A 841 41.11 -38.06 49.65
CA TRP A 841 42.19 -37.11 49.91
C TRP A 841 43.38 -37.45 49.02
N ARG A 842 43.83 -36.48 48.21
CA ARG A 842 45.06 -36.56 47.42
C ARG A 842 45.87 -35.29 47.66
N ASP A 843 47.14 -35.44 48.01
CA ASP A 843 48.07 -34.32 48.25
C ASP A 843 47.52 -33.24 49.22
N GLY A 844 46.79 -33.66 50.25
CA GLY A 844 46.18 -32.77 51.24
C GLY A 844 44.93 -32.02 50.76
N GLN A 845 44.44 -32.30 49.55
CA GLN A 845 43.20 -31.74 49.02
C GLN A 845 42.09 -32.80 48.94
N SER A 846 40.86 -32.39 49.26
CA SER A 846 39.67 -33.23 49.10
C SER A 846 39.21 -33.24 47.64
N ARG A 847 38.80 -34.42 47.17
CA ARG A 847 38.20 -34.67 45.86
C ARG A 847 36.95 -35.52 46.09
N SER A 848 35.80 -34.87 46.13
CA SER A 848 34.52 -35.55 46.32
C SER A 848 33.94 -36.01 44.97
N HIS A 849 33.40 -37.21 44.95
CA HIS A 849 32.62 -37.76 43.84
C HIS A 849 31.17 -37.84 44.29
N CYS A 850 30.26 -37.16 43.59
CA CYS A 850 28.84 -37.10 43.94
C CYS A 850 28.01 -37.71 42.82
N ILE A 851 27.03 -38.53 43.16
CA ILE A 851 26.08 -39.13 42.22
C ILE A 851 24.68 -38.86 42.76
N ALA A 852 23.85 -38.19 41.97
CA ALA A 852 22.43 -38.01 42.24
C ALA A 852 21.57 -38.95 41.38
N SER A 853 20.48 -39.45 41.93
CA SER A 853 19.55 -40.37 41.26
C SER A 853 18.16 -40.33 41.92
N ASP A 854 17.21 -41.08 41.34
CA ASP A 854 15.94 -41.38 42.00
C ASP A 854 16.17 -42.27 43.24
N PRO A 855 15.23 -42.31 44.19
CA PRO A 855 15.36 -43.12 45.41
C PRO A 855 15.64 -44.62 45.18
N CYS A 856 15.29 -45.17 44.01
CA CYS A 856 15.54 -46.57 43.65
C CYS A 856 16.89 -46.77 42.95
N TRP A 857 17.68 -45.72 42.72
CA TRP A 857 18.95 -45.75 41.99
C TRP A 857 18.81 -46.41 40.61
N SER A 858 17.76 -46.05 39.85
CA SER A 858 17.50 -46.67 38.55
C SER A 858 18.59 -46.34 37.52
N GLN A 859 19.09 -45.11 37.52
CA GLN A 859 20.15 -44.62 36.65
C GLN A 859 20.81 -43.35 37.23
N PRO A 860 22.07 -43.03 36.92
CA PRO A 860 22.67 -41.79 37.36
C PRO A 860 22.00 -40.61 36.65
N TRP A 861 21.49 -39.65 37.43
CA TRP A 861 20.91 -38.42 36.91
C TRP A 861 21.97 -37.34 36.73
N ILE A 862 22.82 -37.18 37.74
CA ILE A 862 23.89 -36.18 37.77
C ILE A 862 25.11 -36.82 38.41
N THR A 863 26.28 -36.64 37.81
CA THR A 863 27.55 -37.03 38.42
C THR A 863 28.52 -35.88 38.47
N PHE A 864 29.09 -35.63 39.64
CA PHE A 864 30.23 -34.74 39.83
C PHE A 864 31.45 -35.58 40.19
N GLU A 865 32.49 -35.53 39.38
CA GLU A 865 33.74 -36.22 39.63
C GLU A 865 34.82 -35.20 39.99
N GLY A 866 35.49 -35.41 41.12
CA GLY A 866 36.57 -34.53 41.57
C GLY A 866 36.10 -33.12 41.92
N VAL A 867 35.12 -32.96 42.82
CA VAL A 867 34.76 -31.65 43.39
C VAL A 867 35.93 -31.13 44.23
N HIS A 868 36.41 -29.93 43.90
CA HIS A 868 37.49 -29.23 44.60
C HIS A 868 36.88 -28.32 45.65
N LEU A 869 37.31 -28.49 46.90
CA LEU A 869 36.95 -27.57 47.98
C LEU A 869 38.17 -26.72 48.34
N GLY A 870 38.00 -25.40 48.36
CA GLY A 870 39.03 -24.46 48.81
C GLY A 870 38.45 -23.16 49.38
N ARG A 871 39.30 -22.16 49.60
CA ARG A 871 38.86 -20.80 49.95
C ARG A 871 38.70 -19.98 48.67
N LEU A 872 37.51 -19.43 48.39
CA LEU A 872 37.37 -18.43 47.32
C LEU A 872 37.79 -17.06 47.86
N PRO A 873 38.59 -16.28 47.12
CA PRO A 873 38.82 -14.88 47.45
C PRO A 873 37.54 -14.08 47.21
N PHE A 874 36.94 -13.58 48.30
CA PHE A 874 35.93 -12.52 48.25
C PHE A 874 36.64 -11.17 48.12
N ASN A 875 36.08 -10.24 47.35
CA ASN A 875 36.74 -8.97 47.03
C ASN A 875 36.98 -8.14 48.31
N PRO A 876 38.23 -7.78 48.68
CA PRO A 876 38.53 -7.07 49.93
C PRO A 876 38.03 -5.62 50.00
N ASN A 877 37.34 -5.12 48.97
CA ASN A 877 36.81 -3.75 48.96
C ASN A 877 35.43 -3.57 49.63
N SER A 878 34.77 -4.64 50.12
CA SER A 878 33.53 -4.49 50.89
C SER A 878 33.75 -4.10 52.36
N GLN A 879 34.92 -4.35 52.93
CA GLN A 879 35.22 -4.03 54.35
C GLN A 879 35.58 -2.56 54.62
N LYS A 880 35.73 -1.70 53.60
CA LYS A 880 36.07 -0.28 53.81
C LYS A 880 34.87 0.64 54.09
N GLN A 881 33.65 0.11 54.17
CA GLN A 881 32.46 0.90 54.54
C GLN A 881 32.01 0.74 56.00
N GLU A 882 32.55 -0.22 56.77
CA GLU A 882 32.20 -0.41 58.18
C GLU A 882 33.11 0.34 59.18
N GLU A 883 34.21 0.95 58.74
CA GLU A 883 35.06 1.81 59.60
C GLU A 883 34.69 3.31 59.52
N ALA A 884 33.56 3.66 58.88
CA ALA A 884 33.10 5.05 58.77
C ALA A 884 31.59 5.23 59.06
N SER A 885 31.03 4.42 59.96
CA SER A 885 29.69 4.61 60.54
C SER A 885 29.74 4.59 62.06
#